data_AF-A0A550CP36-F1
#
_entry.id   AF-A0A550CP36-F1
#
_cell.length_a   1.000
_cell.length_b   1.000
_cell.length_c   1.000
_cell.angle_alpha   90.00
_cell.angle_beta   90.00
_cell.angle_gamma   90.00
#
_symmetry.space_group_name_H-M   'P 1'
#
loop_
_entity.id
_entity.type
_entity.pdbx_description
1 polymer ?
#
loop_
_entity_poly.entity_id
_entity_poly.type
_entity_poly.pdbx_seq_one_letter_code
_entity_poly.pdbx_strand_id
1 'polypeptide(L)'
;MIKKSTIHDTEDNGGRGLMDLHERNKSIDIGWAKRYLTSAGEAPTWTHALEAICKAKLVSGDAKKCDDASLVNHMTQDLEISSRSLPHTAKRIMKAIKKNNIRFDPVNPTTELKEGMPFWHHLFVPKKTRPRYNTARCKCLRENHAVRTVSDAIRVAEDITHHDGHSGTHACKCTACGDARAIGCQSPQGCAGAALKILEKIPAKWDPRIHFKADYELTDREKEKNKQAKTEGGAVIFDPQLKQESTLQECFRIFGYKNSQDVPPRADNPLADPDTEYTVTHLSEASKADARTGRTTALGHHENPRTRTAGRREKLRTTRLTEGAALLTAMLEVVRGAEDEENIELVIPRRGVMDALTTKLQKHEDNGWVDYPNRQLMMTLTAKMRNRPGRTAIRMPEGAEQGHKGASTLAREAAEMDTCTHRNMTSDPGEVRGASLATISQREVYATLMEAKKPDVRKQTRPNLEKVRKAIKTTRRGNVTDRQIWLSLRSKDMRRNVRQFMYKSMHDAHRCGRHWKDIPECGDRVFCKHCSADGQDIEESIEHILTECTAPGRQAIWDEAKSLCEARNIPWSKPSMGAVLGNALMRFKDAEGKSRLGDNRFYRILISEGAYMVWLVRNERVVQNENDKTKYAAPAALKERLRAQLRRRHTIDKTMTDKRQFGVKAILQATVDDTWHHTDLERTAHPPNDVPQQARVLSGLLD
;
A
#
# COMPACT_ATOMS: atom_id res chain seq x y z
N MET A 1 -0.51 3.87 27.71
CA MET A 1 0.51 3.13 26.92
C MET A 1 0.16 3.23 25.43
N ILE A 2 1.13 3.31 24.51
CA ILE A 2 0.86 3.34 23.06
C ILE A 2 0.40 1.95 22.62
N LYS A 3 -0.73 1.85 21.88
CA LYS A 3 -1.22 0.57 21.35
C LYS A 3 -0.20 -0.05 20.40
N LYS A 4 -0.03 -1.38 20.42
CA LYS A 4 0.87 -2.11 19.51
C LYS A 4 0.60 -1.77 18.03
N SER A 5 -0.68 -1.66 17.65
CA SER A 5 -1.10 -1.31 16.30
C SER A 5 -0.52 0.03 15.80
N THR A 6 -0.46 1.05 16.66
CA THR A 6 0.15 2.36 16.32
C THR A 6 1.65 2.24 16.12
N ILE A 7 2.34 1.39 16.89
CA ILE A 7 3.79 1.22 16.78
C ILE A 7 4.18 0.58 15.44
N HIS A 8 3.35 -0.33 14.93
CA HIS A 8 3.54 -1.00 13.64
C HIS A 8 3.20 -0.12 12.42
N ASP A 9 2.49 0.98 12.60
CA ASP A 9 2.19 1.92 11.51
C ASP A 9 3.48 2.61 11.02
N THR A 10 3.39 3.17 9.81
CA THR A 10 4.46 3.94 9.17
C THR A 10 4.78 5.21 9.95
N GLU A 11 6.02 5.70 9.80
CA GLU A 11 6.45 6.94 10.44
C GLU A 11 5.64 8.15 9.96
N ASP A 12 5.16 8.09 8.71
CA ASP A 12 4.34 9.13 8.08
C ASP A 12 2.96 9.29 8.75
N ASN A 13 2.46 8.24 9.43
CA ASN A 13 1.18 8.23 10.15
C ASN A 13 1.35 8.30 11.67
N GLY A 14 2.57 8.57 12.16
CA GLY A 14 2.85 8.61 13.59
C GLY A 14 3.15 7.24 14.20
N GLY A 15 3.44 6.22 13.40
CA GLY A 15 4.00 4.98 13.90
C GLY A 15 5.52 5.01 14.05
N ARG A 16 6.07 3.84 14.38
CA ARG A 16 7.51 3.61 14.47
C ARG A 16 8.05 2.70 13.38
N GLY A 17 7.19 2.20 12.48
CA GLY A 17 7.56 1.24 11.45
C GLY A 17 8.13 -0.06 12.01
N LEU A 18 7.79 -0.43 13.26
CA LEU A 18 8.28 -1.69 13.81
C LEU A 18 7.55 -2.86 13.18
N MET A 19 8.29 -3.91 12.85
CA MET A 19 7.72 -5.12 12.25
C MET A 19 6.68 -5.78 13.16
N ASP A 20 5.52 -6.10 12.61
CA ASP A 20 4.48 -6.90 13.25
C ASP A 20 4.79 -8.38 13.03
N LEU A 21 5.26 -9.06 14.08
CA LEU A 21 5.63 -10.47 14.00
C LEU A 21 4.45 -11.38 13.64
N HIS A 22 3.22 -10.99 14.01
CA HIS A 22 2.03 -11.79 13.69
C HIS A 22 1.71 -11.71 12.19
N GLU A 23 1.73 -10.52 11.60
CA GLU A 23 1.53 -10.37 10.15
C GLU A 23 2.72 -10.93 9.35
N ARG A 24 3.94 -10.83 9.87
CA ARG A 24 5.12 -11.48 9.28
C ARG A 24 4.96 -13.00 9.25
N ASN A 25 4.48 -13.62 10.31
CA ASN A 25 4.29 -15.06 10.33
C ASN A 25 3.18 -15.51 9.36
N LYS A 26 2.14 -14.69 9.14
CA LYS A 26 1.17 -14.96 8.08
C LYS A 26 1.78 -14.86 6.68
N SER A 27 2.67 -13.90 6.43
CA SER A 27 3.37 -13.81 5.14
C SER A 27 4.32 -14.99 4.91
N ILE A 28 4.92 -15.55 5.98
CA ILE A 28 5.67 -16.81 5.92
C ILE A 28 4.74 -17.96 5.51
N ASP A 29 3.55 -18.09 6.12
CA ASP A 29 2.59 -19.14 5.77
C ASP A 29 2.14 -19.06 4.29
N ILE A 30 2.02 -17.85 3.75
CA ILE A 30 1.78 -17.63 2.31
C ILE A 30 2.99 -18.05 1.47
N GLY A 31 4.21 -17.83 1.95
CA GLY A 31 5.44 -18.34 1.32
C GLY A 31 5.47 -19.87 1.25
N TRP A 32 4.99 -20.57 2.28
CA TRP A 32 4.80 -22.03 2.24
C TRP A 32 3.74 -22.43 1.22
N ALA A 33 2.61 -21.72 1.15
CA ALA A 33 1.59 -21.96 0.12
C ALA A 33 2.15 -21.75 -1.30
N LYS A 34 2.95 -20.72 -1.52
CA LYS A 34 3.65 -20.48 -2.80
C LYS A 34 4.51 -21.67 -3.21
N ARG A 35 5.33 -22.19 -2.28
CA ARG A 35 6.18 -23.37 -2.53
C ARG A 35 5.36 -24.64 -2.77
N TYR A 36 4.24 -24.80 -2.07
CA TYR A 36 3.33 -25.92 -2.30
C TYR A 36 2.73 -25.93 -3.72
N LEU A 37 2.44 -24.75 -4.26
CA LEU A 37 1.83 -24.56 -5.57
C LEU A 37 2.86 -24.33 -6.69
N THR A 38 4.12 -24.67 -6.45
CA THR A 38 5.20 -24.61 -7.45
C THR A 38 5.17 -25.86 -8.33
N SER A 39 5.58 -25.74 -9.59
CA SER A 39 5.63 -26.86 -10.55
C SER A 39 6.48 -28.04 -10.02
N ALA A 40 6.07 -29.26 -10.36
CA ALA A 40 6.62 -30.50 -9.78
C ALA A 40 8.15 -30.66 -9.88
N GLY A 41 8.80 -30.09 -10.91
CA GLY A 41 10.25 -30.16 -11.09
C GLY A 41 11.05 -29.31 -10.10
N GLU A 42 10.45 -28.27 -9.52
CA GLU A 42 11.07 -27.35 -8.56
C GLU A 42 10.47 -27.47 -7.15
N ALA A 43 9.44 -28.31 -7.01
CA ALA A 43 8.68 -28.45 -5.78
C ALA A 43 9.52 -29.20 -4.72
N PRO A 44 9.66 -28.66 -3.50
CA PRO A 44 10.36 -29.38 -2.43
C PRO A 44 9.66 -30.71 -2.09
N THR A 45 10.41 -31.75 -1.71
CA THR A 45 9.86 -33.11 -1.47
C THR A 45 8.64 -33.16 -0.52
N TRP A 46 8.55 -32.27 0.46
CA TRP A 46 7.42 -32.21 1.40
C TRP A 46 6.08 -31.87 0.72
N THR A 47 6.09 -31.24 -0.46
CA THR A 47 4.86 -30.90 -1.20
C THR A 47 4.16 -32.16 -1.68
N HIS A 48 4.89 -33.17 -2.16
CA HIS A 48 4.33 -34.47 -2.56
C HIS A 48 3.65 -35.19 -1.38
N ALA A 49 4.27 -35.14 -0.20
CA ALA A 49 3.65 -35.69 1.01
C ALA A 49 2.36 -34.92 1.37
N LEU A 50 2.37 -33.59 1.24
CA LEU A 50 1.18 -32.77 1.46
C LEU A 50 0.08 -33.09 0.44
N GLU A 51 0.41 -33.27 -0.84
CA GLU A 51 -0.56 -33.69 -1.86
C GLU A 51 -1.18 -35.04 -1.54
N ALA A 52 -0.38 -36.05 -1.18
CA ALA A 52 -0.87 -37.36 -0.78
C ALA A 52 -1.81 -37.28 0.44
N ILE A 53 -1.47 -36.46 1.44
CA ILE A 53 -2.34 -36.20 2.60
C ILE A 53 -3.66 -35.56 2.14
N CYS A 54 -3.60 -34.58 1.23
CA CYS A 54 -4.81 -33.91 0.73
C CYS A 54 -5.72 -34.87 -0.04
N LYS A 55 -5.15 -35.73 -0.89
CA LYS A 55 -5.88 -36.78 -1.62
C LYS A 55 -6.58 -37.74 -0.66
N ALA A 56 -5.89 -38.23 0.37
CA ALA A 56 -6.46 -39.11 1.38
C ALA A 56 -7.60 -38.46 2.20
N LYS A 57 -7.72 -37.12 2.19
CA LYS A 57 -8.74 -36.36 2.92
C LYS A 57 -9.81 -35.73 2.01
N LEU A 58 -9.95 -36.19 0.78
CA LEU A 58 -11.01 -35.75 -0.13
C LEU A 58 -12.41 -36.08 0.39
N VAL A 59 -13.36 -35.16 0.18
CA VAL A 59 -14.76 -35.28 0.61
C VAL A 59 -15.71 -35.40 -0.59
N SER A 60 -15.29 -34.99 -1.79
CA SER A 60 -16.10 -35.05 -3.02
C SER A 60 -16.57 -36.47 -3.37
N GLY A 61 -17.89 -36.70 -3.35
CA GLY A 61 -18.50 -38.03 -3.46
C GLY A 61 -18.18 -38.80 -4.74
N ASP A 62 -18.23 -38.15 -5.92
CA ASP A 62 -17.88 -38.81 -7.20
C ASP A 62 -16.37 -39.03 -7.35
N ALA A 63 -15.54 -38.13 -6.80
CA ALA A 63 -14.09 -38.27 -6.82
C ALA A 63 -13.62 -39.47 -5.98
N LYS A 64 -14.27 -39.74 -4.84
CA LYS A 64 -14.01 -40.94 -4.02
C LYS A 64 -14.25 -42.26 -4.74
N LYS A 65 -15.08 -42.25 -5.79
CA LYS A 65 -15.41 -43.43 -6.60
C LYS A 65 -14.53 -43.55 -7.85
N CYS A 66 -13.74 -42.53 -8.15
CA CYS A 66 -12.80 -42.54 -9.25
C CYS A 66 -11.42 -43.00 -8.77
N ASP A 67 -10.64 -43.55 -9.69
CA ASP A 67 -9.29 -44.06 -9.41
C ASP A 67 -8.33 -42.94 -8.99
N ASP A 68 -7.39 -43.26 -8.10
CA ASP A 68 -6.42 -42.30 -7.54
C ASP A 68 -5.54 -41.65 -8.62
N ALA A 69 -5.27 -42.33 -9.74
CA ALA A 69 -4.47 -41.77 -10.84
C ALA A 69 -5.17 -40.62 -11.58
N SER A 70 -6.49 -40.44 -11.41
CA SER A 70 -7.25 -39.32 -11.99
C SER A 70 -7.27 -38.06 -11.11
N LEU A 71 -6.76 -38.17 -9.89
CA LEU A 71 -6.75 -37.11 -8.89
C LEU A 71 -5.33 -36.57 -8.78
N VAL A 72 -5.10 -35.38 -9.32
CA VAL A 72 -3.80 -34.69 -9.33
C VAL A 72 -3.71 -33.74 -8.14
N ASN A 73 -4.48 -32.65 -8.14
CA ASN A 73 -4.40 -31.61 -7.13
C ASN A 73 -5.73 -30.88 -6.96
N HIS A 74 -6.19 -30.74 -5.72
CA HIS A 74 -7.43 -30.05 -5.36
C HIS A 74 -7.46 -28.54 -5.67
N MET A 75 -6.32 -27.96 -6.05
CA MET A 75 -6.21 -26.55 -6.44
C MET A 75 -6.36 -26.33 -7.95
N THR A 76 -6.18 -27.37 -8.77
CA THR A 76 -6.34 -27.36 -10.23
C THR A 76 -7.49 -28.24 -10.73
N GLN A 77 -8.17 -28.93 -9.81
CA GLN A 77 -9.38 -29.71 -10.03
C GLN A 77 -10.46 -29.30 -9.03
N ASP A 78 -11.72 -29.47 -9.43
CA ASP A 78 -12.90 -29.17 -8.63
C ASP A 78 -13.12 -30.25 -7.54
N LEU A 79 -12.22 -30.25 -6.55
CA LEU A 79 -12.14 -31.23 -5.47
C LEU A 79 -12.17 -30.54 -4.11
N GLU A 80 -12.91 -31.12 -3.15
CA GLU A 80 -13.01 -30.58 -1.79
C GLU A 80 -12.26 -31.46 -0.79
N ILE A 81 -11.48 -30.84 0.09
CA ILE A 81 -10.70 -31.51 1.15
C ILE A 81 -11.21 -31.20 2.56
N SER A 82 -11.16 -32.18 3.46
CA SER A 82 -11.53 -32.01 4.86
C SER A 82 -10.41 -31.36 5.67
N SER A 83 -10.53 -30.04 5.89
CA SER A 83 -9.55 -29.26 6.68
C SER A 83 -9.43 -29.68 8.15
N ARG A 84 -10.45 -30.33 8.74
CA ARG A 84 -10.46 -30.73 10.16
C ARG A 84 -9.44 -31.82 10.48
N SER A 85 -9.20 -32.73 9.54
CA SER A 85 -8.38 -33.93 9.73
C SER A 85 -6.92 -33.77 9.27
N LEU A 86 -6.55 -32.59 8.78
CA LEU A 86 -5.20 -32.30 8.32
C LEU A 86 -4.22 -32.14 9.51
N PRO A 87 -2.94 -32.53 9.36
CA PRO A 87 -1.88 -32.20 10.31
C PRO A 87 -1.75 -30.68 10.52
N HIS A 88 -1.18 -30.25 11.65
CA HIS A 88 -1.10 -28.83 12.01
C HIS A 88 -0.42 -27.96 10.93
N THR A 89 0.69 -28.40 10.37
CA THR A 89 1.41 -27.67 9.30
C THR A 89 0.58 -27.54 8.02
N ALA A 90 -0.05 -28.64 7.58
CA ALA A 90 -0.97 -28.64 6.45
C ALA A 90 -2.16 -27.71 6.68
N LYS A 91 -2.74 -27.71 7.90
CA LYS A 91 -3.81 -26.79 8.28
C LYS A 91 -3.40 -25.32 8.15
N ARG A 92 -2.17 -24.96 8.53
CA ARG A 92 -1.66 -23.59 8.40
C ARG A 92 -1.59 -23.15 6.94
N ILE A 93 -1.04 -24.00 6.06
CA ILE A 93 -0.94 -23.73 4.63
C ILE A 93 -2.33 -23.58 4.01
N MET A 94 -3.25 -24.52 4.26
CA MET A 94 -4.62 -24.46 3.73
C MET A 94 -5.40 -23.26 4.27
N LYS A 95 -5.19 -22.89 5.54
CA LYS A 95 -5.77 -21.68 6.13
C LYS A 95 -5.21 -20.42 5.46
N ALA A 96 -3.93 -20.39 5.12
CA ALA A 96 -3.33 -19.27 4.40
C ALA A 96 -3.89 -19.14 2.99
N ILE A 97 -4.02 -20.25 2.26
CA ILE A 97 -4.64 -20.31 0.92
C ILE A 97 -6.07 -19.75 0.99
N LYS A 98 -6.90 -20.31 1.87
CA LYS A 98 -8.31 -19.90 2.00
C LYS A 98 -8.49 -18.46 2.47
N LYS A 99 -7.74 -18.03 3.51
CA LYS A 99 -7.92 -16.71 4.12
C LYS A 99 -7.50 -15.56 3.20
N ASN A 100 -6.49 -15.78 2.35
CA ASN A 100 -5.97 -14.76 1.45
C ASN A 100 -6.49 -14.90 0.01
N ASN A 101 -7.47 -15.80 -0.19
CA ASN A 101 -8.05 -16.13 -1.48
C ASN A 101 -7.01 -16.46 -2.56
N ILE A 102 -6.06 -17.33 -2.21
CA ILE A 102 -5.15 -17.92 -3.20
C ILE A 102 -5.96 -18.89 -4.04
N ARG A 103 -6.00 -18.66 -5.35
CA ARG A 103 -6.80 -19.45 -6.30
C ARG A 103 -6.10 -19.59 -7.64
N PHE A 104 -6.44 -20.64 -8.36
CA PHE A 104 -6.07 -20.80 -9.76
C PHE A 104 -6.98 -19.91 -10.60
N ASP A 105 -6.43 -18.82 -11.12
CA ASP A 105 -7.18 -17.76 -11.82
C ASP A 105 -6.31 -17.12 -12.90
N PRO A 106 -5.93 -17.87 -13.95
CA PRO A 106 -5.10 -17.35 -15.01
C PRO A 106 -5.86 -16.39 -15.91
N VAL A 107 -5.09 -15.41 -16.37
CA VAL A 107 -5.56 -14.28 -17.15
C VAL A 107 -5.54 -14.64 -18.63
N ASN A 108 -4.40 -15.11 -19.15
CA ASN A 108 -4.12 -15.46 -20.53
C ASN A 108 -3.32 -16.79 -20.63
N PRO A 109 -3.96 -17.95 -20.38
CA PRO A 109 -3.28 -19.24 -20.40
C PRO A 109 -2.87 -19.65 -21.83
N THR A 110 -1.64 -20.13 -21.98
CA THR A 110 -1.12 -20.74 -23.22
C THR A 110 -1.89 -22.01 -23.63
N THR A 111 -1.82 -22.38 -24.91
CA THR A 111 -2.46 -23.60 -25.42
C THR A 111 -1.87 -24.85 -24.75
N GLU A 112 -0.55 -24.89 -24.59
CA GLU A 112 0.17 -25.98 -23.94
C GLU A 112 -0.29 -26.18 -22.49
N LEU A 113 -0.55 -25.08 -21.77
CA LEU A 113 -1.09 -25.13 -20.42
C LEU A 113 -2.52 -25.69 -20.40
N LYS A 114 -3.39 -25.25 -21.33
CA LYS A 114 -4.77 -25.76 -21.45
C LYS A 114 -4.77 -27.26 -21.73
N GLU A 115 -3.91 -27.70 -22.65
CA GLU A 115 -3.71 -29.10 -23.01
C GLU A 115 -3.26 -29.95 -21.81
N GLY A 116 -2.34 -29.42 -21.00
CA GLY A 116 -1.83 -30.08 -19.79
C GLY A 116 -2.77 -30.06 -18.58
N MET A 117 -3.92 -29.36 -18.65
CA MET A 117 -4.88 -29.33 -17.56
C MET A 117 -5.48 -30.71 -17.28
N PRO A 118 -5.81 -31.04 -16.01
CA PRO A 118 -6.50 -32.29 -15.70
C PRO A 118 -7.86 -32.39 -16.40
N PHE A 119 -8.06 -33.47 -17.16
CA PHE A 119 -9.34 -33.72 -17.84
C PHE A 119 -10.46 -34.10 -16.86
N TRP A 120 -10.10 -34.90 -15.85
CA TRP A 120 -11.02 -35.35 -14.81
C TRP A 120 -11.27 -34.24 -13.79
N HIS A 121 -12.53 -34.06 -13.38
CA HIS A 121 -12.91 -33.01 -12.41
C HIS A 121 -12.36 -31.62 -12.77
N HIS A 122 -12.34 -31.28 -14.06
CA HIS A 122 -11.77 -30.04 -14.56
C HIS A 122 -12.35 -28.81 -13.83
N LEU A 123 -11.47 -27.95 -13.31
CA LEU A 123 -11.81 -26.90 -12.34
C LEU A 123 -12.90 -25.93 -12.82
N PHE A 124 -12.91 -25.64 -14.12
CA PHE A 124 -13.79 -24.62 -14.71
C PHE A 124 -15.07 -25.16 -15.32
N VAL A 125 -15.32 -26.47 -15.24
CA VAL A 125 -16.61 -27.03 -15.69
C VAL A 125 -17.72 -26.54 -14.75
N PRO A 126 -18.79 -25.90 -15.25
CA PRO A 126 -19.84 -25.36 -14.40
C PRO A 126 -20.49 -26.43 -13.51
N LYS A 127 -20.73 -26.11 -12.24
CA LYS A 127 -21.30 -27.06 -11.26
C LYS A 127 -22.61 -27.71 -11.72
N LYS A 128 -23.44 -26.98 -12.47
CA LYS A 128 -24.73 -27.43 -12.99
C LYS A 128 -24.62 -28.43 -14.14
N THR A 129 -23.50 -28.43 -14.87
CA THR A 129 -23.31 -29.26 -16.08
C THR A 129 -22.27 -30.36 -15.87
N ARG A 130 -21.77 -30.56 -14.64
CA ARG A 130 -20.72 -31.53 -14.32
C ARG A 130 -21.00 -32.93 -14.92
N PRO A 131 -20.01 -33.54 -15.61
CA PRO A 131 -20.10 -34.91 -16.06
C PRO A 131 -20.19 -35.91 -14.90
N ARG A 132 -20.78 -37.08 -15.18
CA ARG A 132 -20.61 -38.26 -14.31
C ARG A 132 -19.32 -38.96 -14.69
N TYR A 133 -18.33 -38.90 -13.81
CA TYR A 133 -17.00 -39.45 -14.08
C TYR A 133 -16.87 -40.96 -13.78
N ASN A 134 -17.86 -41.58 -13.14
CA ASN A 134 -17.83 -43.01 -12.79
C ASN A 134 -18.63 -43.93 -13.76
N THR A 135 -18.69 -43.59 -15.05
CA THR A 135 -19.31 -44.50 -16.05
C THR A 135 -18.31 -45.55 -16.52
N ALA A 136 -18.78 -46.69 -17.05
CA ALA A 136 -17.92 -47.74 -17.58
C ALA A 136 -16.95 -47.23 -18.67
N ARG A 137 -17.42 -46.32 -19.53
CA ARG A 137 -16.58 -45.66 -20.56
C ARG A 137 -15.53 -44.75 -19.94
N CYS A 138 -15.90 -43.95 -18.93
CA CYS A 138 -14.92 -43.12 -18.21
C CYS A 138 -13.88 -43.97 -17.47
N LYS A 139 -14.28 -45.14 -16.94
CA LYS A 139 -13.35 -46.11 -16.34
C LYS A 139 -12.37 -46.65 -17.40
N CYS A 140 -12.86 -47.06 -18.56
CA CYS A 140 -12.03 -47.49 -19.69
C CYS A 140 -11.08 -46.37 -20.18
N LEU A 141 -11.56 -45.12 -20.27
CA LEU A 141 -10.72 -43.98 -20.61
C LEU A 141 -9.57 -43.77 -19.62
N ARG A 142 -9.80 -44.01 -18.32
CA ARG A 142 -8.75 -43.89 -17.29
C ARG A 142 -7.77 -45.06 -17.29
N GLU A 143 -8.28 -46.28 -17.34
CA GLU A 143 -7.49 -47.49 -17.09
C GLU A 143 -6.80 -47.98 -18.35
N ASN A 144 -7.54 -48.09 -19.46
CA ASN A 144 -7.02 -48.66 -20.70
C ASN A 144 -6.40 -47.58 -21.60
N HIS A 145 -7.10 -46.48 -21.83
CA HIS A 145 -6.59 -45.37 -22.66
C HIS A 145 -5.65 -44.43 -21.91
N ALA A 146 -5.44 -44.64 -20.61
CA ALA A 146 -4.56 -43.84 -19.76
C ALA A 146 -4.81 -42.31 -19.82
N VAL A 147 -6.04 -41.87 -20.10
CA VAL A 147 -6.37 -40.43 -20.23
C VAL A 147 -6.19 -39.73 -18.88
N ARG A 148 -5.37 -38.68 -18.84
CA ARG A 148 -5.13 -37.84 -17.65
C ARG A 148 -5.40 -36.37 -17.93
N THR A 149 -4.93 -35.89 -19.06
CA THR A 149 -4.95 -34.48 -19.47
C THR A 149 -6.01 -34.20 -20.53
N VAL A 150 -6.31 -32.92 -20.77
CA VAL A 150 -7.19 -32.50 -21.86
C VAL A 150 -6.63 -32.95 -23.22
N SER A 151 -5.31 -32.84 -23.42
CA SER A 151 -4.62 -33.33 -24.63
C SER A 151 -4.84 -34.83 -24.86
N ASP A 152 -4.72 -35.67 -23.82
CA ASP A 152 -4.96 -37.12 -23.95
C ASP A 152 -6.39 -37.41 -24.40
N ALA A 153 -7.37 -36.68 -23.87
CA ALA A 153 -8.77 -36.84 -24.22
C ALA A 153 -9.07 -36.39 -25.67
N ILE A 154 -8.40 -35.33 -26.13
CA ILE A 154 -8.48 -34.85 -27.51
C ILE A 154 -7.89 -35.89 -28.45
N ARG A 155 -6.68 -36.39 -28.18
CA ARG A 155 -6.04 -37.45 -28.97
C ARG A 155 -6.94 -38.67 -29.11
N VAL A 156 -7.45 -39.22 -28.00
CA VAL A 156 -8.34 -40.39 -28.05
C VAL A 156 -9.63 -40.11 -28.84
N ALA A 157 -10.19 -38.90 -28.72
CA ALA A 157 -11.37 -38.53 -29.50
C ALA A 157 -11.02 -38.47 -30.99
N GLU A 158 -10.00 -37.70 -31.36
CA GLU A 158 -9.64 -37.41 -32.75
C GLU A 158 -9.07 -38.63 -33.47
N ASP A 159 -8.15 -39.37 -32.84
CA ASP A 159 -7.53 -40.58 -33.37
C ASP A 159 -8.57 -41.65 -33.74
N ILE A 160 -9.72 -41.67 -33.06
CA ILE A 160 -10.81 -42.60 -33.35
C ILE A 160 -11.80 -41.99 -34.34
N THR A 161 -12.30 -40.77 -34.09
CA THR A 161 -13.42 -40.22 -34.88
C THR A 161 -13.00 -39.71 -36.25
N HIS A 162 -11.75 -39.28 -36.43
CA HIS A 162 -11.22 -38.77 -37.70
C HIS A 162 -10.36 -39.78 -38.45
N HIS A 163 -10.24 -41.02 -37.95
CA HIS A 163 -9.48 -42.05 -38.63
C HIS A 163 -10.10 -42.44 -39.98
N ASP A 164 -9.26 -42.61 -40.99
CA ASP A 164 -9.71 -43.06 -42.30
C ASP A 164 -10.34 -44.48 -42.23
N GLY A 165 -11.45 -44.67 -42.92
CA GLY A 165 -12.23 -45.91 -42.83
C GLY A 165 -12.97 -46.14 -41.50
N HIS A 166 -13.06 -45.14 -40.62
CA HIS A 166 -13.92 -45.24 -39.42
C HIS A 166 -15.40 -45.21 -39.79
N SER A 167 -16.16 -46.19 -39.26
CA SER A 167 -17.58 -46.38 -39.61
C SER A 167 -18.54 -45.91 -38.52
N GLY A 168 -18.04 -45.42 -37.38
CA GLY A 168 -18.88 -45.00 -36.24
C GLY A 168 -19.68 -46.12 -35.57
N THR A 169 -19.46 -47.38 -35.95
CA THR A 169 -20.16 -48.55 -35.41
C THR A 169 -19.32 -49.31 -34.38
N HIS A 170 -19.96 -50.07 -33.49
CA HIS A 170 -19.26 -50.89 -32.49
C HIS A 170 -18.29 -51.91 -33.10
N ALA A 171 -18.57 -52.36 -34.32
CA ALA A 171 -17.79 -53.35 -35.06
C ALA A 171 -16.80 -52.74 -36.07
N CYS A 172 -16.49 -51.45 -35.98
CA CYS A 172 -15.56 -50.79 -36.90
C CYS A 172 -14.20 -51.50 -36.94
N LYS A 173 -13.65 -51.72 -38.13
CA LYS A 173 -12.39 -52.45 -38.36
C LYS A 173 -11.21 -51.53 -38.71
N CYS A 174 -11.34 -50.22 -38.57
CA CYS A 174 -10.22 -49.30 -38.78
C CYS A 174 -9.09 -49.60 -37.78
N THR A 175 -7.85 -49.24 -38.14
CA THR A 175 -6.66 -49.51 -37.33
C THR A 175 -6.76 -48.87 -35.95
N ALA A 176 -7.21 -47.62 -35.83
CA ALA A 176 -7.42 -46.98 -34.52
C ALA A 176 -8.40 -47.73 -33.61
N CYS A 177 -9.52 -48.25 -34.14
CA CYS A 177 -10.44 -49.10 -33.38
C CYS A 177 -9.82 -50.46 -33.04
N GLY A 178 -8.96 -51.00 -33.91
CA GLY A 178 -8.18 -52.21 -33.66
C GLY A 178 -7.21 -52.03 -32.49
N ASP A 179 -6.41 -50.97 -32.53
CA ASP A 179 -5.41 -50.62 -31.51
C ASP A 179 -6.07 -50.35 -30.15
N ALA A 180 -7.18 -49.62 -30.15
CA ALA A 180 -7.99 -49.42 -28.95
C ALA A 180 -8.50 -50.74 -28.36
N ARG A 181 -8.91 -51.72 -29.18
CA ARG A 181 -9.31 -53.05 -28.69
C ARG A 181 -8.13 -53.86 -28.17
N ALA A 182 -6.94 -53.70 -28.76
CA ALA A 182 -5.72 -54.39 -28.33
C ALA A 182 -5.32 -54.00 -26.89
N ILE A 183 -5.58 -52.76 -26.48
CA ILE A 183 -5.40 -52.29 -25.09
C ILE A 183 -6.61 -52.60 -24.17
N GLY A 184 -7.57 -53.41 -24.62
CA GLY A 184 -8.71 -53.87 -23.82
C GLY A 184 -9.97 -52.98 -23.89
N CYS A 185 -10.06 -52.01 -24.79
CA CYS A 185 -11.28 -51.21 -24.97
C CYS A 185 -12.37 -52.00 -25.70
N GLN A 186 -13.52 -52.20 -25.06
CA GLN A 186 -14.66 -52.90 -25.68
C GLN A 186 -15.40 -52.05 -26.72
N SER A 187 -15.40 -50.72 -26.56
CA SER A 187 -16.17 -49.81 -27.42
C SER A 187 -15.37 -48.52 -27.70
N PRO A 188 -14.48 -48.54 -28.71
CA PRO A 188 -13.65 -47.37 -29.05
C PRO A 188 -14.51 -46.14 -29.37
N GLN A 189 -15.52 -46.28 -30.23
CA GLN A 189 -16.48 -45.21 -30.55
C GLN A 189 -17.21 -44.68 -29.29
N GLY A 190 -17.57 -45.58 -28.37
CA GLY A 190 -18.22 -45.21 -27.12
C GLY A 190 -17.31 -44.37 -26.23
N CYS A 191 -16.03 -44.73 -26.14
CA CYS A 191 -15.02 -44.00 -25.37
C CYS A 191 -14.71 -42.64 -26.01
N ALA A 192 -14.51 -42.57 -27.32
CA ALA A 192 -14.33 -41.31 -28.05
C ALA A 192 -15.52 -40.36 -27.86
N GLY A 193 -16.75 -40.86 -28.03
CA GLY A 193 -17.97 -40.07 -27.79
C GLY A 193 -18.17 -39.66 -26.33
N ALA A 194 -17.65 -40.43 -25.36
CA ALA A 194 -17.67 -40.03 -23.96
C ALA A 194 -16.63 -38.93 -23.66
N ALA A 195 -15.46 -38.99 -24.28
CA ALA A 195 -14.43 -37.96 -24.18
C ALA A 195 -14.94 -36.62 -24.75
N LEU A 196 -15.48 -36.64 -25.98
CA LEU A 196 -16.06 -35.45 -26.64
C LEU A 196 -17.13 -34.76 -25.79
N LYS A 197 -18.07 -35.53 -25.22
CA LYS A 197 -19.13 -34.99 -24.35
C LYS A 197 -18.62 -34.31 -23.08
N ILE A 198 -17.43 -34.67 -22.60
CA ILE A 198 -16.79 -34.01 -21.47
C ILE A 198 -16.05 -32.76 -21.95
N LEU A 199 -15.33 -32.85 -23.08
CA LEU A 199 -14.62 -31.72 -23.69
C LEU A 199 -15.58 -30.58 -24.04
N GLU A 200 -16.76 -30.87 -24.59
CA GLU A 200 -17.83 -29.89 -24.89
C GLU A 200 -18.33 -29.10 -23.68
N LYS A 201 -18.05 -29.57 -22.45
CA LYS A 201 -18.44 -28.89 -21.20
C LYS A 201 -17.35 -27.97 -20.65
N ILE A 202 -16.15 -28.02 -21.22
CA ILE A 202 -15.05 -27.14 -20.86
C ILE A 202 -15.37 -25.76 -21.46
N PRO A 203 -15.29 -24.66 -20.68
CA PRO A 203 -15.52 -23.31 -21.21
C PRO A 203 -14.53 -22.95 -22.32
N ALA A 204 -14.95 -22.13 -23.28
CA ALA A 204 -14.13 -21.77 -24.45
C ALA A 204 -12.73 -21.22 -24.13
N LYS A 205 -12.58 -20.46 -23.04
CA LYS A 205 -11.27 -19.97 -22.56
C LYS A 205 -10.27 -21.12 -22.30
N TRP A 206 -10.77 -22.29 -21.94
CA TRP A 206 -10.04 -23.46 -21.49
C TRP A 206 -10.03 -24.63 -22.48
N ASP A 207 -10.79 -24.52 -23.58
CA ASP A 207 -10.80 -25.53 -24.62
C ASP A 207 -9.65 -25.22 -25.61
N PRO A 208 -8.59 -26.04 -25.67
CA PRO A 208 -7.47 -25.79 -26.59
C PRO A 208 -7.88 -25.94 -28.07
N ARG A 209 -9.05 -26.52 -28.37
CA ARG A 209 -9.60 -26.62 -29.72
C ARG A 209 -10.19 -25.29 -30.22
N ILE A 210 -10.41 -24.34 -29.32
CA ILE A 210 -11.00 -23.04 -29.62
C ILE A 210 -9.90 -21.98 -29.59
N HIS A 211 -9.75 -21.24 -30.70
CA HIS A 211 -8.88 -20.07 -30.75
C HIS A 211 -9.47 -18.96 -29.87
N PHE A 212 -8.91 -18.78 -28.67
CA PHE A 212 -9.33 -17.76 -27.71
C PHE A 212 -8.29 -16.64 -27.66
N LYS A 213 -8.66 -15.44 -28.09
CA LYS A 213 -7.82 -14.23 -28.01
C LYS A 213 -8.24 -13.40 -26.80
N ALA A 214 -7.29 -13.13 -25.90
CA ALA A 214 -7.57 -12.39 -24.65
C ALA A 214 -7.40 -10.86 -24.80
N ASP A 215 -6.66 -10.43 -25.82
CA ASP A 215 -6.05 -9.11 -25.93
C ASP A 215 -5.73 -8.74 -27.39
N TYR A 216 -5.35 -7.48 -27.60
CA TYR A 216 -4.76 -7.05 -28.86
C TYR A 216 -3.24 -7.17 -28.81
N GLU A 217 -2.62 -7.14 -29.98
CA GLU A 217 -1.17 -7.14 -30.12
C GLU A 217 -0.72 -5.96 -30.95
N LEU A 218 0.34 -5.29 -30.50
CA LEU A 218 1.03 -4.31 -31.32
C LEU A 218 1.84 -5.01 -32.42
N THR A 219 1.87 -4.42 -33.61
CA THR A 219 2.74 -4.81 -34.72
C THR A 219 4.21 -4.58 -34.37
N ASP A 220 5.13 -5.27 -35.05
CA ASP A 220 6.57 -5.10 -34.82
C ASP A 220 7.05 -3.68 -35.12
N ARG A 221 6.44 -3.02 -36.12
CA ARG A 221 6.68 -1.61 -36.43
C ARG A 221 6.31 -0.70 -35.26
N GLU A 222 5.19 -0.96 -34.59
CA GLU A 222 4.75 -0.18 -33.42
C GLU A 222 5.62 -0.47 -32.20
N LYS A 223 6.01 -1.72 -31.98
CA LYS A 223 6.97 -2.09 -30.93
C LYS A 223 8.29 -1.35 -31.12
N GLU A 224 8.78 -1.22 -32.35
CA GLU A 224 10.00 -0.48 -32.66
C GLU A 224 9.83 1.03 -32.49
N LYS A 225 8.72 1.62 -32.97
CA LYS A 225 8.35 3.02 -32.69
C LYS A 225 8.32 3.29 -31.19
N ASN A 226 7.76 2.38 -30.40
CA ASN A 226 7.73 2.49 -28.94
C ASN A 226 9.14 2.46 -28.31
N LYS A 227 10.10 1.73 -28.87
CA LYS A 227 11.50 1.74 -28.40
C LYS A 227 12.18 3.08 -28.71
N GLN A 228 11.97 3.62 -29.91
CA GLN A 228 12.50 4.92 -30.33
C GLN A 228 11.90 6.05 -29.48
N ALA A 229 10.57 6.10 -29.36
CA ALA A 229 9.84 7.09 -28.56
C ALA A 229 10.30 7.12 -27.10
N LYS A 230 10.63 5.97 -26.49
CA LYS A 230 11.18 5.91 -25.12
C LYS A 230 12.52 6.62 -24.98
N THR A 231 13.34 6.60 -26.03
CA THR A 231 14.69 7.20 -26.04
C THR A 231 14.61 8.69 -26.33
N GLU A 232 13.75 9.08 -27.28
CA GLU A 232 13.61 10.45 -27.78
C GLU A 232 12.62 11.28 -26.96
N GLY A 233 11.81 10.64 -26.10
CA GLY A 233 10.77 11.31 -25.30
C GLY A 233 9.43 11.48 -26.03
N GLY A 234 9.24 10.80 -27.15
CA GLY A 234 8.01 10.79 -27.93
C GLY A 234 6.87 9.97 -27.32
N ALA A 235 5.76 9.88 -28.05
CA ALA A 235 4.58 9.14 -27.61
C ALA A 235 4.76 7.62 -27.65
N VAL A 236 4.47 6.99 -26.52
CA VAL A 236 4.54 5.53 -26.35
C VAL A 236 3.12 4.98 -26.41
N ILE A 237 2.85 4.13 -27.38
CA ILE A 237 1.58 3.41 -27.53
C ILE A 237 1.47 2.40 -26.38
N PHE A 238 0.35 2.46 -25.65
CA PHE A 238 -0.01 1.49 -24.64
C PHE A 238 -0.05 0.09 -25.26
N ASP A 239 0.67 -0.86 -24.65
CA ASP A 239 0.66 -2.25 -25.09
C ASP A 239 -0.49 -2.98 -24.39
N PRO A 240 -1.55 -3.37 -25.12
CA PRO A 240 -2.68 -4.08 -24.53
C PRO A 240 -2.35 -5.54 -24.20
N GLN A 241 -1.20 -6.06 -24.63
CA GLN A 241 -0.86 -7.46 -24.46
C GLN A 241 -0.81 -7.87 -22.99
N LEU A 242 -1.43 -9.01 -22.69
CA LEU A 242 -1.42 -9.72 -21.43
C LEU A 242 -0.33 -10.78 -21.48
N LYS A 243 0.49 -10.86 -20.44
CA LYS A 243 1.46 -11.93 -20.30
C LYS A 243 0.77 -13.30 -20.43
N GLN A 244 1.29 -14.09 -21.35
CA GLN A 244 0.92 -15.49 -21.48
C GLN A 244 1.46 -16.29 -20.29
N GLU A 245 0.59 -17.09 -19.67
CA GLU A 245 0.94 -17.96 -18.55
C GLU A 245 1.18 -19.38 -19.08
N SER A 246 2.41 -19.88 -18.87
CA SER A 246 2.88 -21.16 -19.41
C SER A 246 2.98 -22.26 -18.35
N THR A 247 3.01 -21.89 -17.07
CA THR A 247 3.13 -22.83 -15.96
C THR A 247 1.98 -22.67 -14.97
N LEU A 248 1.62 -23.77 -14.29
CA LEU A 248 0.58 -23.74 -13.26
C LEU A 248 0.85 -22.71 -12.15
N GLN A 249 2.13 -22.49 -11.81
CA GLN A 249 2.52 -21.54 -10.78
C GLN A 249 2.15 -20.10 -11.13
N GLU A 250 2.31 -19.71 -12.40
CA GLU A 250 1.99 -18.36 -12.88
C GLU A 250 0.48 -18.05 -12.80
N CYS A 251 -0.34 -19.09 -12.91
CA CYS A 251 -1.81 -19.00 -12.88
C CYS A 251 -2.40 -18.83 -11.48
N PHE A 252 -1.62 -19.07 -10.42
CA PHE A 252 -2.11 -18.85 -9.05
C PHE A 252 -2.04 -17.36 -8.70
N ARG A 253 -3.16 -16.80 -8.28
CA ARG A 253 -3.25 -15.40 -7.84
C ARG A 253 -3.72 -15.29 -6.39
N ILE A 254 -3.25 -14.27 -5.68
CA ILE A 254 -3.58 -13.94 -4.29
C ILE A 254 -4.28 -12.58 -4.19
N PHE A 255 -5.15 -12.40 -3.19
CA PHE A 255 -5.91 -11.16 -2.94
C PHE A 255 -6.92 -10.75 -4.04
N GLY A 256 -7.19 -11.61 -5.03
CA GLY A 256 -8.31 -11.42 -5.96
C GLY A 256 -9.65 -11.67 -5.28
N TYR A 257 -10.76 -11.06 -5.72
CA TYR A 257 -12.10 -11.29 -5.13
C TYR A 257 -13.20 -11.64 -6.16
N LYS A 258 -12.91 -11.55 -7.47
CA LYS A 258 -13.80 -11.93 -8.59
C LYS A 258 -13.00 -12.68 -9.63
N ASN A 259 -13.55 -13.75 -10.21
CA ASN A 259 -12.81 -14.60 -11.13
C ASN A 259 -12.51 -13.84 -12.43
N SER A 260 -11.28 -13.92 -12.94
CA SER A 260 -10.92 -13.44 -14.29
C SER A 260 -11.54 -14.31 -15.41
N GLN A 261 -12.29 -15.34 -15.01
CA GLN A 261 -12.98 -16.30 -15.87
C GLN A 261 -14.25 -15.73 -16.50
N ASP A 262 -14.80 -14.64 -15.94
CA ASP A 262 -16.03 -14.02 -16.43
C ASP A 262 -15.76 -13.04 -17.60
N VAL A 263 -14.51 -12.98 -18.09
CA VAL A 263 -14.16 -12.16 -19.26
C VAL A 263 -14.54 -12.93 -20.52
N PRO A 264 -15.48 -12.42 -21.33
CA PRO A 264 -15.84 -13.08 -22.58
C PRO A 264 -14.64 -13.10 -23.55
N PRO A 265 -14.57 -14.09 -24.46
CA PRO A 265 -13.59 -14.06 -25.54
C PRO A 265 -13.69 -12.75 -26.31
N ARG A 266 -12.54 -12.22 -26.70
CA ARG A 266 -12.50 -11.05 -27.57
C ARG A 266 -12.95 -11.43 -28.98
N ALA A 267 -13.67 -10.54 -29.65
CA ALA A 267 -13.91 -10.63 -31.08
C ALA A 267 -12.57 -10.51 -31.85
N ASP A 268 -12.40 -11.25 -32.93
CA ASP A 268 -11.17 -11.28 -33.73
C ASP A 268 -11.07 -10.12 -34.71
N ASN A 269 -11.30 -8.91 -34.20
CA ASN A 269 -11.10 -7.68 -34.94
C ASN A 269 -9.65 -7.23 -34.75
N PRO A 270 -9.02 -6.55 -35.72
CA PRO A 270 -7.72 -5.91 -35.50
C PRO A 270 -7.87 -4.68 -34.58
N LEU A 271 -6.74 -4.14 -34.11
CA LEU A 271 -6.69 -2.76 -33.66
C LEU A 271 -7.12 -1.83 -34.80
N ALA A 272 -7.60 -0.63 -34.48
CA ALA A 272 -7.90 0.41 -35.47
C ALA A 272 -6.69 0.66 -36.41
N ASP A 273 -6.83 1.48 -37.44
CA ASP A 273 -5.67 1.82 -38.28
C ASP A 273 -4.68 2.69 -37.46
N PRO A 274 -3.39 2.30 -37.32
CA PRO A 274 -2.39 3.10 -36.61
C PRO A 274 -2.14 4.48 -37.23
N ASP A 275 -2.44 4.66 -38.51
CA ASP A 275 -2.27 5.91 -39.25
C ASP A 275 -3.50 6.83 -39.15
N THR A 276 -4.59 6.38 -38.49
CA THR A 276 -5.71 7.26 -38.11
C THR A 276 -5.23 8.34 -37.14
N GLU A 277 -5.67 9.58 -37.39
CA GLU A 277 -5.29 10.75 -36.59
C GLU A 277 -5.60 10.56 -35.10
N TYR A 278 -4.66 10.93 -34.24
CA TYR A 278 -4.83 10.85 -32.79
C TYR A 278 -5.52 12.10 -32.26
N THR A 279 -6.58 11.91 -31.48
CA THR A 279 -7.15 12.97 -30.65
C THR A 279 -6.18 13.23 -29.50
N VAL A 280 -5.46 14.36 -29.58
CA VAL A 280 -4.48 14.75 -28.56
C VAL A 280 -5.17 15.48 -27.41
N THR A 281 -5.02 14.93 -26.22
CA THR A 281 -5.62 15.43 -24.99
C THR A 281 -4.56 15.77 -23.95
N HIS A 282 -4.44 17.05 -23.59
CA HIS A 282 -3.55 17.49 -22.52
C HIS A 282 -4.26 17.44 -21.17
N LEU A 283 -3.67 16.70 -20.22
CA LEU A 283 -4.17 16.57 -18.87
C LEU A 283 -3.15 17.08 -17.88
N SER A 284 -3.58 17.91 -16.93
CA SER A 284 -2.75 18.39 -15.83
C SER A 284 -3.51 18.29 -14.52
N GLU A 285 -2.77 18.14 -13.42
CA GLU A 285 -3.35 18.19 -12.09
C GLU A 285 -2.71 19.28 -11.25
N ALA A 286 -3.54 20.01 -10.51
CA ALA A 286 -3.10 20.93 -9.48
C ALA A 286 -3.62 20.45 -8.13
N SER A 287 -2.78 20.56 -7.10
CA SER A 287 -3.17 20.25 -5.73
C SER A 287 -3.17 21.50 -4.86
N LYS A 288 -4.26 21.74 -4.12
CA LYS A 288 -4.31 22.74 -3.04
C LYS A 288 -4.61 22.05 -1.72
N ALA A 289 -3.97 22.47 -0.64
CA ALA A 289 -4.21 21.88 0.67
C ALA A 289 -5.53 22.40 1.27
N ASP A 290 -6.50 21.51 1.50
CA ASP A 290 -7.81 21.80 2.10
C ASP A 290 -7.86 21.33 3.57
N ALA A 291 -8.46 22.13 4.44
CA ALA A 291 -8.61 21.86 5.88
C ALA A 291 -9.53 20.68 6.22
N ARG A 292 -10.45 20.27 5.33
CA ARG A 292 -11.38 19.14 5.59
C ARG A 292 -10.88 17.80 5.06
N THR A 293 -10.12 17.81 3.96
CA THR A 293 -9.75 16.59 3.20
C THR A 293 -8.24 16.45 2.97
N GLY A 294 -7.40 17.45 3.24
CA GLY A 294 -5.94 17.32 3.14
C GLY A 294 -5.33 17.66 1.78
N ARG A 295 -6.01 17.41 0.65
CA ARG A 295 -5.65 17.89 -0.71
C ARG A 295 -6.89 17.92 -1.62
N THR A 296 -7.13 19.01 -2.33
CA THR A 296 -8.04 19.04 -3.47
C THR A 296 -7.23 18.90 -4.74
N THR A 297 -7.54 17.92 -5.56
CA THR A 297 -6.94 17.74 -6.88
C THR A 297 -7.93 18.15 -7.96
N ALA A 298 -7.47 18.98 -8.88
CA ALA A 298 -8.28 19.57 -9.92
C ALA A 298 -7.68 19.30 -11.28
N LEU A 299 -8.56 19.03 -12.23
CA LEU A 299 -8.24 18.67 -13.60
C LEU A 299 -8.39 19.88 -14.51
N GLY A 300 -7.43 20.05 -15.41
CA GLY A 300 -7.62 20.85 -16.60
C GLY A 300 -7.43 20.02 -17.86
N HIS A 301 -8.34 20.21 -18.79
CA HIS A 301 -8.45 19.49 -20.05
C HIS A 301 -8.37 20.48 -21.20
N HIS A 302 -7.43 20.26 -22.13
CA HIS A 302 -7.32 21.05 -23.35
C HIS A 302 -7.14 20.09 -24.55
N GLU A 303 -8.07 20.14 -25.50
CA GLU A 303 -8.02 19.38 -26.76
C GLU A 303 -7.55 20.27 -27.92
N ASN A 304 -6.94 19.65 -28.93
CA ASN A 304 -6.47 20.33 -30.15
C ASN A 304 -7.69 20.79 -31.02
N PRO A 305 -7.65 21.94 -31.73
CA PRO A 305 -8.83 22.63 -32.28
C PRO A 305 -9.67 21.93 -33.36
N ARG A 306 -9.39 20.68 -33.73
CA ARG A 306 -10.11 19.98 -34.81
C ARG A 306 -11.51 19.49 -34.40
N THR A 307 -11.84 19.41 -33.11
CA THR A 307 -13.12 18.86 -32.58
C THR A 307 -14.08 19.86 -31.90
N ARG A 308 -13.86 21.20 -31.99
CA ARG A 308 -14.80 22.23 -31.50
C ARG A 308 -15.24 22.11 -30.01
N THR A 309 -14.46 21.49 -29.14
CA THR A 309 -14.76 21.40 -27.70
C THR A 309 -13.94 22.41 -26.88
N ALA A 310 -14.61 23.26 -26.11
CA ALA A 310 -13.97 24.17 -25.16
C ALA A 310 -13.34 23.39 -23.99
N GLY A 311 -12.16 23.82 -23.52
CA GLY A 311 -11.46 23.16 -22.42
C GLY A 311 -12.33 22.98 -21.16
N ARG A 312 -12.20 21.83 -20.51
CA ARG A 312 -13.02 21.43 -19.33
C ARG A 312 -12.20 21.55 -18.05
N ARG A 313 -12.79 22.10 -17.00
CA ARG A 313 -12.19 22.23 -15.67
C ARG A 313 -13.07 21.58 -14.60
N GLU A 314 -12.52 20.65 -13.84
CA GLU A 314 -13.28 19.93 -12.80
C GLU A 314 -12.50 19.79 -11.49
N LYS A 315 -13.17 20.09 -10.38
CA LYS A 315 -12.67 19.83 -9.02
C LYS A 315 -13.17 18.45 -8.58
N LEU A 316 -12.28 17.47 -8.43
CA LEU A 316 -12.66 16.08 -8.14
C LEU A 316 -12.57 15.74 -6.65
N ARG A 317 -13.61 15.10 -6.10
CA ARG A 317 -13.60 14.56 -4.74
C ARG A 317 -13.23 13.08 -4.79
N THR A 318 -11.95 12.76 -4.74
CA THR A 318 -11.52 11.36 -4.61
C THR A 318 -11.60 10.93 -3.15
N THR A 319 -12.21 9.77 -2.88
CA THR A 319 -12.46 9.25 -1.53
C THR A 319 -11.18 8.83 -0.79
N ARG A 320 -10.01 8.86 -1.46
CA ARG A 320 -8.68 8.68 -0.87
C ARG A 320 -7.68 9.63 -1.55
N LEU A 321 -7.18 10.58 -0.76
CA LEU A 321 -6.53 11.82 -1.20
C LEU A 321 -5.04 11.63 -1.48
N THR A 322 -4.69 10.66 -2.32
CA THR A 322 -3.29 10.45 -2.71
C THR A 322 -2.97 11.18 -4.00
N GLU A 323 -1.71 11.57 -4.12
CA GLU A 323 -1.18 12.28 -5.29
C GLU A 323 -1.41 11.46 -6.58
N GLY A 324 -1.73 12.13 -7.71
CA GLY A 324 -2.04 11.46 -8.98
C GLY A 324 -3.49 10.98 -9.17
N ALA A 325 -4.34 11.01 -8.14
CA ALA A 325 -5.69 10.45 -8.22
C ALA A 325 -6.62 11.20 -9.22
N ALA A 326 -6.52 12.54 -9.29
CA ALA A 326 -7.30 13.31 -10.28
C ALA A 326 -6.81 13.04 -11.69
N LEU A 327 -5.50 13.00 -11.91
CA LEU A 327 -4.94 12.67 -13.22
C LEU A 327 -5.45 11.31 -13.72
N LEU A 328 -5.42 10.27 -12.87
CA LEU A 328 -5.91 8.94 -13.26
C LEU A 328 -7.41 8.90 -13.54
N THR A 329 -8.20 9.66 -12.77
CA THR A 329 -9.65 9.77 -12.99
C THR A 329 -9.93 10.45 -14.33
N ALA A 330 -9.17 11.51 -14.65
CA ALA A 330 -9.27 12.21 -15.93
C ALA A 330 -8.91 11.33 -17.13
N MET A 331 -7.80 10.61 -17.04
CA MET A 331 -7.40 9.64 -18.08
C MET A 331 -8.51 8.61 -18.30
N LEU A 332 -9.10 8.09 -17.21
CA LEU A 332 -10.20 7.14 -17.30
C LEU A 332 -11.46 7.75 -17.94
N GLU A 333 -11.73 9.04 -17.74
CA GLU A 333 -12.84 9.74 -18.38
C GLU A 333 -12.62 9.94 -19.87
N VAL A 334 -11.42 10.35 -20.29
CA VAL A 334 -11.06 10.48 -21.71
C VAL A 334 -11.22 9.12 -22.41
N VAL A 335 -10.65 8.07 -21.83
CA VAL A 335 -10.75 6.70 -22.36
C VAL A 335 -12.20 6.19 -22.43
N ARG A 336 -13.06 6.60 -21.49
CA ARG A 336 -14.49 6.23 -21.48
C ARG A 336 -15.35 7.06 -22.44
N GLY A 337 -14.91 8.27 -22.77
CA GLY A 337 -15.63 9.19 -23.64
C GLY A 337 -15.28 9.03 -25.12
N ALA A 338 -14.09 8.49 -25.42
CA ALA A 338 -13.65 8.23 -26.78
C ALA A 338 -14.49 7.16 -27.49
N GLU A 339 -14.69 7.28 -28.80
CA GLU A 339 -15.37 6.28 -29.63
C GLU A 339 -14.49 5.03 -29.80
N ASP A 340 -15.05 3.81 -29.85
CA ASP A 340 -14.29 2.56 -29.70
C ASP A 340 -13.04 2.43 -30.60
N GLU A 341 -13.08 2.93 -31.85
CA GLU A 341 -11.97 2.88 -32.81
C GLU A 341 -11.09 4.14 -32.84
N GLU A 342 -11.44 5.17 -32.08
CA GLU A 342 -10.70 6.44 -32.03
C GLU A 342 -9.29 6.26 -31.44
N ASN A 343 -8.26 6.73 -32.14
CA ASN A 343 -6.91 6.79 -31.58
C ASN A 343 -6.80 8.04 -30.67
N ILE A 344 -6.33 7.86 -29.44
CA ILE A 344 -6.18 8.94 -28.45
C ILE A 344 -4.73 9.07 -27.99
N GLU A 345 -4.26 10.30 -27.82
CA GLU A 345 -2.94 10.60 -27.26
C GLU A 345 -3.10 11.40 -25.96
N LEU A 346 -2.66 10.81 -24.85
CA LEU A 346 -2.71 11.42 -23.52
C LEU A 346 -1.38 12.08 -23.19
N VAL A 347 -1.37 13.41 -23.11
CA VAL A 347 -0.20 14.20 -22.72
C VAL A 347 -0.28 14.51 -21.22
N ILE A 348 0.58 13.87 -20.41
CA ILE A 348 0.51 13.92 -18.95
C ILE A 348 1.86 14.37 -18.31
N PRO A 349 1.85 15.21 -17.25
CA PRO A 349 3.08 15.69 -16.61
C PRO A 349 3.63 14.73 -15.52
N ARG A 350 3.20 13.46 -15.51
CA ARG A 350 3.61 12.47 -14.49
C ARG A 350 4.30 11.25 -15.08
N ARG A 351 5.63 11.29 -15.11
CA ARG A 351 6.48 10.17 -15.54
C ARG A 351 6.18 8.87 -14.81
N GLY A 352 5.92 8.91 -13.51
CA GLY A 352 5.60 7.72 -12.72
C GLY A 352 4.28 7.02 -13.10
N VAL A 353 3.31 7.75 -13.68
CA VAL A 353 2.08 7.17 -14.23
C VAL A 353 2.34 6.62 -15.63
N MET A 354 3.03 7.39 -16.48
CA MET A 354 3.44 6.95 -17.82
C MET A 354 4.24 5.65 -17.77
N ASP A 355 5.29 5.59 -16.94
CA ASP A 355 6.10 4.39 -16.75
C ASP A 355 5.26 3.21 -16.27
N ALA A 356 4.32 3.44 -15.36
CA ALA A 356 3.49 2.38 -14.80
C ALA A 356 2.50 1.78 -15.82
N LEU A 357 2.02 2.59 -16.78
CA LEU A 357 1.13 2.14 -17.86
C LEU A 357 1.88 1.62 -19.08
N THR A 358 3.20 1.84 -19.18
CA THR A 358 4.01 1.45 -20.33
C THR A 358 5.11 0.47 -19.92
N THR A 359 6.27 0.97 -19.50
CA THR A 359 7.48 0.18 -19.26
C THR A 359 7.39 -0.80 -18.09
N LYS A 360 6.58 -0.49 -17.07
CA LYS A 360 6.47 -1.25 -15.83
C LYS A 360 5.10 -1.93 -15.68
N LEU A 361 4.28 -1.92 -16.73
CA LEU A 361 2.92 -2.43 -16.71
C LEU A 361 2.85 -3.88 -16.18
N GLN A 362 3.59 -4.79 -16.81
CA GLN A 362 3.58 -6.20 -16.44
C GLN A 362 3.97 -6.41 -14.98
N LYS A 363 5.03 -5.74 -14.52
CA LYS A 363 5.47 -5.82 -13.12
C LYS A 363 4.37 -5.39 -12.15
N HIS A 364 3.63 -4.35 -12.49
CA HIS A 364 2.53 -3.87 -11.65
C HIS A 364 1.32 -4.80 -11.66
N GLU A 365 0.96 -5.39 -12.81
CA GLU A 365 -0.10 -6.41 -12.89
C GLU A 365 0.28 -7.71 -12.17
N ASP A 366 1.54 -8.15 -12.28
CA ASP A 366 2.09 -9.30 -11.55
C ASP A 366 2.04 -9.07 -10.04
N ASN A 367 2.39 -7.87 -9.58
CA ASN A 367 2.30 -7.52 -8.16
C ASN A 367 0.89 -7.13 -7.70
N GLY A 368 -0.13 -7.24 -8.58
CA GLY A 368 -1.51 -6.88 -8.28
C GLY A 368 -1.71 -5.42 -7.87
N TRP A 369 -0.83 -4.54 -8.34
CA TRP A 369 -0.79 -3.12 -8.02
C TRP A 369 -0.70 -2.81 -6.51
N VAL A 370 -0.28 -3.78 -5.68
CA VAL A 370 -0.26 -3.66 -4.21
C VAL A 370 0.48 -2.41 -3.75
N ASP A 371 1.65 -2.15 -4.32
CA ASP A 371 2.53 -1.04 -3.94
C ASP A 371 2.22 0.28 -4.66
N TYR A 372 1.19 0.32 -5.52
CA TYR A 372 0.88 1.50 -6.31
C TYR A 372 -0.25 2.34 -5.68
N PRO A 373 -0.03 3.66 -5.46
CA PRO A 373 -1.09 4.55 -5.00
C PRO A 373 -2.28 4.54 -5.95
N ASN A 374 -3.50 4.56 -5.43
CA ASN A 374 -4.72 4.49 -6.26
C ASN A 374 -4.83 3.22 -7.13
N ARG A 375 -4.30 2.06 -6.67
CA ARG A 375 -4.30 0.78 -7.41
C ARG A 375 -5.59 0.44 -8.16
N GLN A 376 -6.76 0.73 -7.59
CA GLN A 376 -8.03 0.41 -8.23
C GLN A 376 -8.27 1.28 -9.47
N LEU A 377 -7.91 2.58 -9.44
CA LEU A 377 -7.99 3.44 -10.62
C LEU A 377 -7.07 2.96 -11.72
N MET A 378 -5.84 2.53 -11.37
CA MET A 378 -4.90 1.97 -12.35
C MET A 378 -5.46 0.71 -13.00
N MET A 379 -5.91 -0.27 -12.21
CA MET A 379 -6.49 -1.51 -12.75
C MET A 379 -7.66 -1.23 -13.70
N THR A 380 -8.58 -0.35 -13.30
CA THR A 380 -9.74 0.00 -14.15
C THR A 380 -9.32 0.76 -15.41
N LEU A 381 -8.37 1.68 -15.33
CA LEU A 381 -7.84 2.41 -16.48
C LEU A 381 -7.15 1.48 -17.48
N THR A 382 -6.26 0.61 -16.99
CA THR A 382 -5.57 -0.40 -17.82
C THR A 382 -6.57 -1.32 -18.51
N ALA A 383 -7.58 -1.83 -17.79
CA ALA A 383 -8.61 -2.68 -18.37
C ALA A 383 -9.40 -1.97 -19.48
N LYS A 384 -9.75 -0.69 -19.27
CA LYS A 384 -10.48 0.11 -20.27
C LYS A 384 -9.65 0.39 -21.53
N MET A 385 -8.38 0.74 -21.38
CA MET A 385 -7.49 0.95 -22.53
C MET A 385 -7.29 -0.37 -23.31
N ARG A 386 -7.14 -1.50 -22.61
CA ARG A 386 -6.96 -2.82 -23.22
C ARG A 386 -8.18 -3.33 -24.00
N ASN A 387 -9.38 -2.96 -23.55
CA ASN A 387 -10.63 -3.42 -24.15
C ASN A 387 -11.04 -2.63 -25.41
N ARG A 388 -10.42 -1.48 -25.70
CA ARG A 388 -10.75 -0.64 -26.88
C ARG A 388 -9.94 -1.02 -28.12
N PRO A 389 -10.57 -1.09 -29.31
CA PRO A 389 -9.90 -1.19 -30.62
C PRO A 389 -8.96 -0.01 -30.96
N GLY A 390 -9.35 1.21 -30.58
CA GLY A 390 -8.57 2.42 -30.79
C GLY A 390 -7.33 2.49 -29.89
N ARG A 391 -6.21 3.00 -30.41
CA ARG A 391 -4.95 3.08 -29.66
C ARG A 391 -4.99 4.16 -28.61
N THR A 392 -4.28 3.91 -27.52
CA THR A 392 -3.96 4.93 -26.53
C THR A 392 -2.47 5.16 -26.50
N ALA A 393 -2.00 6.31 -26.95
CA ALA A 393 -0.61 6.74 -26.81
C ALA A 393 -0.46 7.65 -25.59
N ILE A 394 0.70 7.60 -24.93
CA ILE A 394 0.99 8.42 -23.75
C ILE A 394 2.35 9.08 -23.92
N ARG A 395 2.42 10.39 -23.69
CA ARG A 395 3.70 11.13 -23.63
C ARG A 395 3.74 12.18 -22.53
N MET A 396 4.95 12.63 -22.26
CA MET A 396 5.18 13.84 -21.49
C MET A 396 5.00 15.09 -22.38
N PRO A 397 4.56 16.23 -21.82
CA PRO A 397 4.53 17.49 -22.55
C PRO A 397 5.93 17.92 -22.98
N GLU A 398 6.04 18.46 -24.20
CA GLU A 398 7.30 18.97 -24.75
C GLU A 398 7.47 20.44 -24.42
N GLY A 399 8.46 20.75 -23.57
CA GLY A 399 8.79 22.13 -23.19
C GLY A 399 7.57 22.91 -22.70
N ALA A 400 7.24 24.00 -23.42
CA ALA A 400 6.21 24.97 -23.05
C ALA A 400 4.98 24.92 -23.98
N GLU A 401 4.60 23.70 -24.40
CA GLU A 401 3.45 23.41 -25.26
C GLU A 401 2.16 24.09 -24.78
N GLN A 402 1.42 24.73 -25.70
CA GLN A 402 0.24 25.54 -25.38
C GLN A 402 -0.88 24.73 -24.73
N GLY A 403 -1.14 23.50 -25.21
CA GLY A 403 -2.14 22.61 -24.62
C GLY A 403 -1.82 22.25 -23.17
N HIS A 404 -0.54 21.98 -22.86
CA HIS A 404 -0.11 21.71 -21.48
C HIS A 404 -0.25 22.94 -20.57
N LYS A 405 0.07 24.14 -21.07
CA LYS A 405 -0.17 25.39 -20.34
C LYS A 405 -1.65 25.59 -20.06
N GLY A 406 -2.52 25.39 -21.06
CA GLY A 406 -3.97 25.48 -20.91
C GLY A 406 -4.51 24.52 -19.87
N ALA A 407 -4.14 23.23 -19.97
CA ALA A 407 -4.50 22.21 -19.00
C ALA A 407 -4.02 22.55 -17.58
N SER A 408 -2.80 23.09 -17.44
CA SER A 408 -2.26 23.49 -16.14
C SER A 408 -2.98 24.70 -15.54
N THR A 409 -3.39 25.68 -16.35
CA THR A 409 -4.20 26.82 -15.91
C THR A 409 -5.57 26.35 -15.44
N LEU A 410 -6.26 25.53 -16.24
CA LEU A 410 -7.58 24.98 -15.90
C LEU A 410 -7.53 24.13 -14.63
N ALA A 411 -6.48 23.33 -14.44
CA ALA A 411 -6.26 22.57 -13.22
C ALA A 411 -6.12 23.49 -11.98
N ARG A 412 -5.40 24.61 -12.11
CA ARG A 412 -5.25 25.59 -11.02
C ARG A 412 -6.56 26.30 -10.71
N GLU A 413 -7.33 26.68 -11.72
CA GLU A 413 -8.65 27.30 -11.54
C GLU A 413 -9.63 26.34 -10.87
N ALA A 414 -9.68 25.07 -11.29
CA ALA A 414 -10.53 24.08 -10.66
C ALA A 414 -10.11 23.79 -9.20
N ALA A 415 -8.84 23.99 -8.83
CA ALA A 415 -8.41 23.86 -7.44
C ALA A 415 -8.99 24.95 -6.52
N GLU A 416 -9.44 26.07 -7.11
CA GLU A 416 -10.03 27.21 -6.42
C GLU A 416 -11.57 27.17 -6.37
N MET A 417 -12.22 26.25 -7.09
CA MET A 417 -13.69 26.11 -7.05
C MET A 417 -14.18 25.69 -5.66
N ASP A 418 -15.39 26.08 -5.27
CA ASP A 418 -15.99 25.65 -4.00
C ASP A 418 -16.61 24.26 -4.10
N THR A 419 -17.34 24.00 -5.19
CA THR A 419 -18.06 22.75 -5.45
C THR A 419 -17.15 21.65 -5.97
N CYS A 420 -17.48 20.40 -5.65
CA CYS A 420 -16.64 19.26 -5.99
C CYS A 420 -17.49 18.14 -6.60
N THR A 421 -17.04 17.59 -7.72
CA THR A 421 -17.71 16.49 -8.40
C THR A 421 -17.39 15.17 -7.71
N HIS A 422 -18.43 14.43 -7.33
CA HIS A 422 -18.29 13.08 -6.78
C HIS A 422 -18.44 12.05 -7.90
N ARG A 423 -17.47 11.16 -8.06
CA ARG A 423 -17.52 10.08 -9.05
C ARG A 423 -17.38 8.74 -8.37
N ASN A 424 -18.33 7.85 -8.63
CA ASN A 424 -18.23 6.47 -8.21
C ASN A 424 -17.40 5.71 -9.24
N MET A 425 -16.34 5.07 -8.78
CA MET A 425 -15.54 4.17 -9.61
C MET A 425 -16.26 2.83 -9.71
N THR A 426 -16.68 2.49 -10.92
CA THR A 426 -17.18 1.18 -11.30
C THR A 426 -16.01 0.32 -11.77
N SER A 427 -15.93 -0.89 -11.25
CA SER A 427 -14.88 -1.83 -11.64
C SER A 427 -15.17 -2.45 -13.00
N ASP A 428 -14.16 -2.66 -13.82
CA ASP A 428 -14.27 -3.28 -15.14
C ASP A 428 -14.10 -4.82 -15.06
N PRO A 429 -14.87 -5.61 -15.85
CA PRO A 429 -14.68 -7.06 -15.93
C PRO A 429 -13.28 -7.48 -16.42
N GLY A 430 -12.64 -6.70 -17.28
CA GLY A 430 -11.29 -6.97 -17.83
C GLY A 430 -10.13 -6.62 -16.89
N GLU A 431 -10.41 -6.29 -15.62
CA GLU A 431 -9.37 -6.00 -14.63
C GLU A 431 -8.55 -7.25 -14.29
N VAL A 432 -7.23 -7.14 -14.42
CA VAL A 432 -6.28 -8.11 -13.86
C VAL A 432 -6.21 -7.93 -12.35
N ARG A 433 -6.91 -8.79 -11.60
CA ARG A 433 -7.05 -8.68 -10.14
C ARG A 433 -6.16 -9.63 -9.37
N GLY A 434 -5.76 -9.20 -8.18
CA GLY A 434 -4.85 -9.94 -7.31
C GLY A 434 -3.42 -9.90 -7.84
N ALA A 435 -2.48 -10.43 -7.08
CA ALA A 435 -1.08 -10.56 -7.48
C ALA A 435 -0.78 -11.99 -7.90
N SER A 436 0.11 -12.19 -8.88
CA SER A 436 0.66 -13.50 -9.20
C SER A 436 1.44 -14.04 -8.01
N LEU A 437 1.09 -15.25 -7.59
CA LEU A 437 1.76 -15.93 -6.48
C LEU A 437 3.20 -16.28 -6.84
N ALA A 438 3.50 -16.52 -8.13
CA ALA A 438 4.82 -16.85 -8.64
C ALA A 438 5.82 -15.71 -8.41
N THR A 439 5.41 -14.46 -8.63
CA THR A 439 6.31 -13.29 -8.58
C THR A 439 6.28 -12.57 -7.24
N ILE A 440 5.15 -12.59 -6.51
CA ILE A 440 5.02 -11.83 -5.26
C ILE A 440 6.04 -12.27 -4.20
N SER A 441 6.68 -11.27 -3.58
CA SER A 441 7.64 -11.44 -2.49
C SER A 441 6.96 -11.45 -1.12
N GLN A 442 7.62 -12.04 -0.13
CA GLN A 442 7.14 -12.00 1.27
C GLN A 442 6.98 -10.56 1.79
N ARG A 443 7.84 -9.64 1.34
CA ARG A 443 7.79 -8.22 1.71
C ARG A 443 6.52 -7.55 1.19
N GLU A 444 6.16 -7.78 -0.06
CA GLU A 444 4.93 -7.24 -0.67
C GLU A 444 3.69 -7.83 0.00
N VAL A 445 3.67 -9.14 0.25
CA VAL A 445 2.60 -9.80 1.01
C VAL A 445 2.43 -9.16 2.40
N TYR A 446 3.53 -8.97 3.12
CA TYR A 446 3.51 -8.33 4.43
C TYR A 446 2.97 -6.90 4.36
N ALA A 447 3.41 -6.12 3.37
CA ALA A 447 2.92 -4.76 3.15
C ALA A 447 1.40 -4.74 2.89
N THR A 448 0.87 -5.66 2.06
CA THR A 448 -0.58 -5.79 1.81
C THR A 448 -1.34 -6.10 3.10
N LEU A 449 -0.84 -7.05 3.90
CA LEU A 449 -1.47 -7.45 5.16
C LEU A 449 -1.50 -6.29 6.16
N MET A 450 -0.43 -5.50 6.20
CA MET A 450 -0.36 -4.29 7.03
C MET A 450 -1.35 -3.21 6.57
N GLU A 451 -1.50 -3.00 5.26
CA GLU A 451 -2.48 -2.03 4.72
C GLU A 451 -3.92 -2.45 5.07
N ALA A 452 -4.23 -3.74 4.99
CA ALA A 452 -5.54 -4.28 5.35
C ALA A 452 -5.88 -4.10 6.84
N LYS A 453 -4.86 -4.05 7.72
CA LYS A 453 -5.01 -3.98 9.17
C LYS A 453 -5.39 -2.60 9.71
N LYS A 454 -5.35 -1.53 8.89
CA LYS A 454 -5.55 -0.10 9.23
C LYS A 454 -5.71 0.17 10.74
N PRO A 455 -4.63 0.57 11.45
CA PRO A 455 -4.70 0.74 12.89
C PRO A 455 -5.66 1.85 13.28
N ASP A 456 -6.46 1.64 14.33
CA ASP A 456 -7.28 2.70 14.91
C ASP A 456 -6.41 3.89 15.33
N VAL A 457 -6.70 5.06 14.77
CA VAL A 457 -6.08 6.32 15.21
C VAL A 457 -6.57 6.62 16.63
N ARG A 458 -5.65 6.90 17.56
CA ARG A 458 -6.05 7.24 18.95
C ARG A 458 -6.85 8.55 18.96
N LYS A 459 -7.93 8.60 19.76
CA LYS A 459 -8.87 9.73 19.83
C LYS A 459 -8.20 11.10 19.95
N GLN A 460 -7.14 11.22 20.77
CA GLN A 460 -6.45 12.49 21.03
C GLN A 460 -5.35 12.84 20.00
N THR A 461 -4.92 11.90 19.16
CA THR A 461 -3.87 12.17 18.16
C THR A 461 -4.34 13.16 17.10
N ARG A 462 -5.57 13.02 16.61
CA ARG A 462 -6.13 13.92 15.59
C ARG A 462 -6.33 15.37 16.11
N PRO A 463 -6.94 15.60 17.29
CA PRO A 463 -6.98 16.93 17.92
C PRO A 463 -5.59 17.57 18.10
N ASN A 464 -4.58 16.80 18.53
CA ASN A 464 -3.23 17.34 18.70
C ASN A 464 -2.60 17.77 17.36
N LEU A 465 -2.79 16.99 16.29
CA LEU A 465 -2.37 17.38 14.93
C LEU A 465 -3.06 18.68 14.48
N GLU A 466 -4.35 18.85 14.77
CA GLU A 466 -5.10 20.08 14.46
C GLU A 466 -4.60 21.28 15.26
N LYS A 467 -4.30 21.11 16.55
CA LYS A 467 -3.66 22.16 17.39
C LYS A 467 -2.32 22.61 16.80
N VAL A 468 -1.50 21.65 16.35
CA VAL A 468 -0.22 21.95 15.69
C VAL A 468 -0.43 22.74 14.41
N ARG A 469 -1.38 22.34 13.55
CA ARG A 469 -1.71 23.10 12.33
C ARG A 469 -2.16 24.51 12.65
N LYS A 470 -3.02 24.69 13.67
CA LYS A 470 -3.48 26.02 14.12
C LYS A 470 -2.31 26.88 14.60
N ALA A 471 -1.37 26.32 15.36
CA ALA A 471 -0.21 27.03 15.87
C ALA A 471 0.80 27.42 14.77
N ILE A 472 0.99 26.59 13.72
CA ILE A 472 1.96 26.87 12.65
C ILE A 472 1.40 27.87 11.63
N LYS A 473 0.08 27.92 11.43
CA LYS A 473 -0.56 28.88 10.51
C LYS A 473 -0.19 30.34 10.78
N THR A 474 0.17 30.68 12.03
CA THR A 474 0.57 32.04 12.40
C THR A 474 1.98 32.41 11.93
N THR A 475 2.86 31.45 11.68
CA THR A 475 4.27 31.69 11.32
C THR A 475 4.64 31.28 9.91
N ARG A 476 3.87 30.38 9.28
CA ARG A 476 4.18 29.84 7.96
C ARG A 476 3.00 30.00 7.00
N ARG A 477 3.27 30.54 5.81
CA ARG A 477 2.34 30.47 4.67
C ARG A 477 2.29 29.04 4.13
N GLY A 478 1.08 28.47 4.03
CA GLY A 478 0.83 27.11 3.53
C GLY A 478 0.40 26.13 4.63
N ASN A 479 -0.43 25.15 4.26
CA ASN A 479 -0.92 24.13 5.17
C ASN A 479 0.13 23.03 5.37
N VAL A 480 0.34 22.62 6.62
CA VAL A 480 1.24 21.54 7.00
C VAL A 480 0.52 20.20 6.96
N THR A 481 1.14 19.18 6.36
CA THR A 481 0.59 17.82 6.32
C THR A 481 0.94 17.01 7.57
N ASP A 482 0.16 15.95 7.88
CA ASP A 482 0.44 15.08 9.03
C ASP A 482 1.81 14.44 8.95
N ARG A 483 2.19 13.98 7.75
CA ARG A 483 3.53 13.48 7.46
C ARG A 483 4.62 14.46 7.88
N GLN A 484 4.47 15.74 7.54
CA GLN A 484 5.44 16.77 7.94
C GLN A 484 5.50 16.94 9.46
N ILE A 485 4.35 16.90 10.14
CA ILE A 485 4.30 16.99 11.62
C ILE A 485 5.02 15.81 12.24
N TRP A 486 4.71 14.57 11.83
CA TRP A 486 5.32 13.37 12.39
C TRP A 486 6.83 13.30 12.15
N LEU A 487 7.29 13.63 10.94
CA LEU A 487 8.71 13.68 10.64
C LEU A 487 9.44 14.78 11.43
N SER A 488 8.77 15.90 11.72
CA SER A 488 9.37 16.98 12.50
C SER A 488 9.71 16.56 13.95
N LEU A 489 8.91 15.67 14.55
CA LEU A 489 9.17 15.11 15.88
C LEU A 489 10.46 14.27 15.94
N ARG A 490 11.00 13.87 14.78
CA ARG A 490 12.20 13.03 14.66
C ARG A 490 13.47 13.83 14.41
N SER A 491 13.39 15.17 14.43
CA SER A 491 14.52 16.08 14.24
C SER A 491 15.77 15.65 15.01
N LYS A 492 16.92 15.60 14.32
CA LYS A 492 18.23 15.27 14.92
C LYS A 492 18.65 16.27 15.99
N ASP A 493 18.09 17.48 15.95
CA ASP A 493 18.36 18.53 16.92
C ASP A 493 17.70 18.31 18.29
N MET A 494 16.79 17.33 18.41
CA MET A 494 16.19 16.92 19.67
C MET A 494 16.86 15.67 20.24
N ARG A 495 17.16 15.68 21.54
CA ARG A 495 17.69 14.50 22.25
C ARG A 495 16.69 13.34 22.20
N ARG A 496 17.18 12.10 22.31
CA ARG A 496 16.34 10.88 22.19
C ARG A 496 15.17 10.87 23.18
N ASN A 497 15.42 11.25 24.43
CA ASN A 497 14.38 11.29 25.48
C ASN A 497 13.33 12.36 25.19
N VAL A 498 13.75 13.53 24.69
CA VAL A 498 12.85 14.61 24.29
C VAL A 498 12.00 14.19 23.09
N ARG A 499 12.59 13.57 22.06
CA ARG A 499 11.82 13.01 20.93
C ARG A 499 10.78 11.99 21.39
N GLN A 500 11.16 11.10 22.32
CA GLN A 500 10.23 10.13 22.89
C GLN A 500 9.12 10.80 23.70
N PHE A 501 9.45 11.82 24.49
CA PHE A 501 8.48 12.62 25.23
C PHE A 501 7.48 13.28 24.28
N MET A 502 7.96 14.03 23.28
CA MET A 502 7.13 14.72 22.30
C MET A 502 6.24 13.76 21.51
N TYR A 503 6.78 12.63 21.08
CA TYR A 503 6.03 11.57 20.40
C TYR A 503 4.91 10.99 21.28
N LYS A 504 5.21 10.68 22.55
CA LYS A 504 4.20 10.21 23.51
C LYS A 504 3.16 11.29 23.82
N SER A 505 3.55 12.56 23.88
CA SER A 505 2.65 13.70 24.09
C SER A 505 1.69 13.87 22.91
N MET A 506 2.17 13.77 21.67
CA MET A 506 1.32 13.81 20.48
C MET A 506 0.25 12.71 20.48
N HIS A 507 0.61 11.51 20.95
CA HIS A 507 -0.32 10.39 21.07
C HIS A 507 -1.16 10.38 22.36
N ASP A 508 -0.96 11.29 23.29
CA ASP A 508 -1.54 11.25 24.63
C ASP A 508 -1.27 9.88 25.33
N ALA A 509 0.01 9.56 25.47
CA ALA A 509 0.49 8.25 25.91
C ALA A 509 1.19 8.24 27.28
N HIS A 510 1.27 9.39 27.93
CA HIS A 510 1.83 9.54 29.27
C HIS A 510 0.81 9.12 30.34
N ARG A 511 1.29 8.73 31.52
CA ARG A 511 0.44 8.30 32.64
C ARG A 511 0.00 9.52 33.47
N CYS A 512 -0.98 10.28 32.99
CA CYS A 512 -1.52 11.48 33.64
C CYS A 512 -3.01 11.67 33.29
N GLY A 513 -3.71 12.51 34.07
CA GLY A 513 -5.11 12.87 33.83
C GLY A 513 -6.03 11.65 33.72
N ARG A 514 -6.84 11.64 32.67
CA ARG A 514 -7.77 10.55 32.31
C ARG A 514 -7.22 9.13 32.39
N HIS A 515 -5.92 8.91 32.26
CA HIS A 515 -5.34 7.56 32.41
C HIS A 515 -5.70 6.90 33.74
N TRP A 516 -5.79 7.70 34.82
CA TRP A 516 -6.02 7.20 36.17
C TRP A 516 -7.51 7.03 36.51
N LYS A 517 -8.42 7.48 35.64
CA LYS A 517 -9.87 7.51 35.90
C LYS A 517 -10.46 6.11 36.16
N ASP A 518 -9.99 5.12 35.41
CA ASP A 518 -10.54 3.76 35.43
C ASP A 518 -9.70 2.78 36.30
N ILE A 519 -8.74 3.30 37.07
CA ILE A 519 -7.86 2.49 37.94
C ILE A 519 -8.34 2.67 39.39
N PRO A 520 -8.79 1.60 40.07
CA PRO A 520 -9.20 1.65 41.47
C PRO A 520 -8.13 2.30 42.36
N GLU A 521 -8.55 3.09 43.35
CA GLU A 521 -7.68 3.77 44.34
C GLU A 521 -6.74 4.86 43.77
N CYS A 522 -6.76 5.09 42.45
CA CYS A 522 -5.92 6.10 41.80
C CYS A 522 -6.70 7.32 41.28
N GLY A 523 -7.99 7.44 41.61
CA GLY A 523 -8.88 8.50 41.11
C GLY A 523 -8.36 9.92 41.37
N ASP A 524 -7.76 10.16 42.53
CA ASP A 524 -7.20 11.46 42.90
C ASP A 524 -6.04 11.92 42.01
N ARG A 525 -5.40 11.00 41.26
CA ARG A 525 -4.29 11.29 40.34
C ARG A 525 -4.76 11.80 38.98
N VAL A 526 -6.08 11.86 38.76
CA VAL A 526 -6.66 12.48 37.57
C VAL A 526 -6.49 14.00 37.61
N PHE A 527 -6.50 14.59 38.80
CA PHE A 527 -6.54 16.04 38.98
C PHE A 527 -5.20 16.62 39.44
N CYS A 528 -4.95 17.87 39.06
CA CYS A 528 -3.75 18.57 39.47
C CYS A 528 -3.91 19.09 40.90
N LYS A 529 -3.27 18.45 41.90
CA LYS A 529 -3.37 18.86 43.32
C LYS A 529 -3.00 20.32 43.59
N HIS A 530 -2.15 20.93 42.76
CA HIS A 530 -1.79 22.35 42.90
C HIS A 530 -2.91 23.28 42.42
N CYS A 531 -3.46 23.02 41.24
CA CYS A 531 -4.46 23.90 40.62
C CYS A 531 -5.88 23.63 41.15
N SER A 532 -6.13 22.44 41.69
CA SER A 532 -7.41 22.07 42.31
C SER A 532 -7.48 22.40 43.80
N ALA A 533 -6.49 23.12 44.34
CA ALA A 533 -6.51 23.56 45.74
C ALA A 533 -7.67 24.52 46.05
N ASP A 534 -8.16 25.25 45.05
CA ASP A 534 -9.22 26.27 45.20
C ASP A 534 -10.64 25.69 45.00
N GLY A 535 -10.81 24.36 45.07
CA GLY A 535 -12.10 23.68 44.97
C GLY A 535 -12.61 23.40 43.55
N GLN A 536 -11.83 23.74 42.51
CA GLN A 536 -12.15 23.41 41.12
C GLN A 536 -11.30 22.23 40.63
N ASP A 537 -11.95 21.13 40.24
CA ASP A 537 -11.28 19.96 39.69
C ASP A 537 -10.73 20.22 38.28
N ILE A 538 -9.39 20.25 38.16
CA ILE A 538 -8.67 20.52 36.91
C ILE A 538 -7.91 19.26 36.51
N GLU A 539 -8.26 18.67 35.37
CA GLU A 539 -7.61 17.47 34.83
C GLU A 539 -6.12 17.73 34.57
N GLU A 540 -5.23 16.89 35.13
CA GLU A 540 -3.79 16.99 34.94
C GLU A 540 -3.35 16.35 33.61
N SER A 541 -3.79 16.92 32.49
CA SER A 541 -3.37 16.52 31.14
C SER A 541 -1.96 17.06 30.79
N ILE A 542 -1.34 16.54 29.72
CA ILE A 542 -0.05 17.09 29.23
C ILE A 542 -0.20 18.56 28.80
N GLU A 543 -1.33 18.92 28.20
CA GLU A 543 -1.62 20.31 27.85
C GLU A 543 -1.70 21.18 29.10
N HIS A 544 -2.41 20.72 30.13
CA HIS A 544 -2.45 21.41 31.41
C HIS A 544 -1.05 21.61 31.98
N ILE A 545 -0.26 20.53 32.10
CA ILE A 545 1.10 20.56 32.65
C ILE A 545 1.99 21.55 31.91
N LEU A 546 1.97 21.52 30.58
CA LEU A 546 2.87 22.32 29.75
C LEU A 546 2.43 23.77 29.64
N THR A 547 1.12 24.07 29.60
CA THR A 547 0.65 25.39 29.15
C THR A 547 -0.31 26.11 30.08
N GLU A 548 -0.93 25.41 31.05
CA GLU A 548 -2.04 25.97 31.87
C GLU A 548 -1.76 25.95 33.38
N CYS A 549 -1.03 24.94 33.89
CA CYS A 549 -0.71 24.75 35.30
C CYS A 549 -0.08 25.98 35.97
N THR A 550 -0.67 26.44 37.08
CA THR A 550 -0.25 27.64 37.83
C THR A 550 0.92 27.40 38.80
N ALA A 551 1.49 26.19 38.81
CA ALA A 551 2.63 25.90 39.69
C ALA A 551 3.88 26.70 39.27
N PRO A 552 4.67 27.20 40.25
CA PRO A 552 5.76 28.14 40.00
C PRO A 552 6.82 27.59 39.05
N GLY A 553 7.06 26.27 39.08
CA GLY A 553 8.10 25.65 38.25
C GLY A 553 7.84 25.71 36.75
N ARG A 554 6.58 25.61 36.31
CA ARG A 554 6.23 25.76 34.88
C ARG A 554 6.52 27.18 34.42
N GLN A 555 6.10 28.17 35.21
CA GLN A 555 6.26 29.58 34.89
C GLN A 555 7.75 29.96 34.82
N ALA A 556 8.55 29.55 35.80
CA ALA A 556 9.99 29.84 35.85
C ALA A 556 10.73 29.36 34.59
N ILE A 557 10.42 28.14 34.10
CA ILE A 557 11.04 27.58 32.89
C ILE A 557 10.62 28.37 31.64
N TRP A 558 9.34 28.72 31.50
CA TRP A 558 8.89 29.49 30.34
C TRP A 558 9.33 30.94 30.35
N ASP A 559 9.47 31.56 31.52
CA ASP A 559 10.04 32.91 31.66
C ASP A 559 11.50 32.94 31.24
N GLU A 560 12.26 31.89 31.56
CA GLU A 560 13.65 31.77 31.10
C GLU A 560 13.73 31.57 29.58
N ALA A 561 12.88 30.70 29.02
CA ALA A 561 12.80 30.52 27.57
C ALA A 561 12.38 31.81 26.85
N LYS A 562 11.48 32.60 27.45
CA LYS A 562 11.10 33.93 26.95
C LYS A 562 12.31 34.85 26.92
N SER A 563 13.03 34.98 28.03
CA SER A 563 14.22 35.83 28.13
C SER A 563 15.29 35.47 27.08
N LEU A 564 15.53 34.18 26.85
CA LEU A 564 16.47 33.70 25.84
C LEU A 564 16.02 33.97 24.39
N CYS A 565 14.71 33.94 24.12
CA CYS A 565 14.16 34.34 22.82
C CYS A 565 14.27 35.85 22.60
N GLU A 566 13.95 36.65 23.61
CA GLU A 566 14.01 38.12 23.56
C GLU A 566 15.44 38.62 23.33
N ALA A 567 16.43 38.01 24.01
CA ALA A 567 17.85 38.31 23.80
C ALA A 567 18.33 38.12 22.34
N ARG A 568 17.59 37.35 21.54
CA ARG A 568 17.90 37.04 20.14
C ARG A 568 16.91 37.65 19.15
N ASN A 569 16.03 38.54 19.61
CA ASN A 569 14.95 39.10 18.79
C ASN A 569 14.11 38.02 18.09
N ILE A 570 13.86 36.90 18.77
CA ILE A 570 12.95 35.85 18.30
C ILE A 570 11.55 36.16 18.86
N PRO A 571 10.52 36.32 18.01
CA PRO A 571 9.17 36.62 18.49
C PRO A 571 8.67 35.58 19.50
N TRP A 572 8.38 36.03 20.72
CA TRP A 572 7.85 35.17 21.77
C TRP A 572 6.33 35.19 21.79
N SER A 573 5.74 34.01 21.93
CA SER A 573 4.34 33.85 22.28
C SER A 573 4.22 32.79 23.37
N LYS A 574 3.25 32.96 24.28
CA LYS A 574 3.00 31.96 25.33
C LYS A 574 2.83 30.58 24.68
N PRO A 575 3.63 29.57 25.06
CA PRO A 575 3.57 28.26 24.40
C PRO A 575 2.18 27.63 24.54
N SER A 576 1.56 27.31 23.40
CA SER A 576 0.38 26.43 23.34
C SER A 576 0.82 25.00 23.10
N MET A 577 -0.04 24.02 23.39
CA MET A 577 0.23 22.61 23.11
C MET A 577 0.62 22.38 21.64
N GLY A 578 -0.06 23.06 20.72
CA GLY A 578 0.26 23.03 19.29
C GLY A 578 1.62 23.63 18.95
N ALA A 579 2.00 24.75 19.58
CA ALA A 579 3.31 25.37 19.36
C ALA A 579 4.45 24.51 19.91
N VAL A 580 4.25 23.88 21.07
CA VAL A 580 5.22 22.94 21.65
C VAL A 580 5.37 21.72 20.74
N LEU A 581 4.29 21.03 20.40
CA LEU A 581 4.33 19.84 19.55
C LEU A 581 4.79 20.12 18.10
N GLY A 582 4.55 21.34 17.61
CA GLY A 582 4.92 21.81 16.28
C GLY A 582 6.23 22.60 16.20
N ASN A 583 6.99 22.72 17.29
CA ASN A 583 8.12 23.65 17.40
C ASN A 583 9.16 23.51 16.25
N ALA A 584 9.41 22.28 15.79
CA ALA A 584 10.39 22.00 14.74
C ALA A 584 9.95 22.50 13.34
N LEU A 585 8.67 22.85 13.18
CA LEU A 585 8.10 23.38 11.95
C LEU A 585 7.98 24.90 11.95
N MET A 586 8.26 25.56 13.07
CA MET A 586 8.26 27.02 13.18
C MET A 586 9.37 27.61 12.30
N ARG A 587 9.07 28.75 11.65
CA ARG A 587 9.99 29.43 10.75
C ARG A 587 9.97 30.93 11.03
N PHE A 588 11.14 31.45 11.38
CA PHE A 588 11.41 32.88 11.52
C PHE A 588 12.11 33.38 10.27
N LYS A 589 11.80 34.62 9.91
CA LYS A 589 12.34 35.32 8.74
C LYS A 589 12.93 36.65 9.16
N ASP A 590 13.92 37.13 8.41
CA ASP A 590 14.41 38.50 8.48
C ASP A 590 13.49 39.47 7.71
N ALA A 591 13.85 40.76 7.69
CA ALA A 591 13.07 41.82 7.05
C ALA A 591 12.97 41.60 5.53
N GLU A 592 13.97 40.96 4.93
CA GLU A 592 14.06 40.61 3.51
C GLU A 592 13.31 39.31 3.17
N GLY A 593 12.72 38.65 4.18
CA GLY A 593 11.92 37.44 4.02
C GLY A 593 12.71 36.14 3.90
N LYS A 594 14.03 36.19 4.09
CA LYS A 594 14.96 35.05 4.12
C LYS A 594 14.91 34.39 5.50
N SER A 595 15.15 33.07 5.52
CA SER A 595 14.95 32.26 6.72
C SER A 595 16.11 32.37 7.70
N ARG A 596 15.82 32.68 8.96
CA ARG A 596 16.78 32.71 10.07
C ARG A 596 17.06 31.29 10.57
N LEU A 597 17.91 30.55 9.86
CA LEU A 597 18.13 29.11 10.10
C LEU A 597 18.69 28.79 11.49
N GLY A 598 19.64 29.59 11.98
CA GLY A 598 20.19 29.46 13.34
C GLY A 598 19.13 29.62 14.43
N ASP A 599 18.28 30.65 14.31
CA ASP A 599 17.19 30.90 15.25
C ASP A 599 16.09 29.85 15.20
N ASN A 600 15.76 29.35 14.00
CA ASN A 600 14.84 28.21 13.86
C ASN A 600 15.37 26.98 14.60
N ARG A 601 16.67 26.71 14.50
CA ARG A 601 17.32 25.58 15.18
C ARG A 601 17.35 25.81 16.69
N PHE A 602 17.74 27.00 17.14
CA PHE A 602 17.76 27.38 18.55
C PHE A 602 16.38 27.27 19.19
N TYR A 603 15.36 27.89 18.60
CA TYR A 603 13.99 27.84 19.09
C TYR A 603 13.47 26.41 19.23
N ARG A 604 13.71 25.56 18.23
CA ARG A 604 13.35 24.14 18.29
C ARG A 604 14.01 23.42 19.47
N ILE A 605 15.31 23.66 19.71
CA ILE A 605 16.01 23.11 20.86
C ILE A 605 15.40 23.65 22.14
N LEU A 606 15.31 24.98 22.29
CA LEU A 606 14.82 25.64 23.49
C LEU A 606 13.40 25.20 23.90
N ILE A 607 12.45 25.20 22.97
CA ILE A 607 11.05 24.86 23.27
C ILE A 607 10.90 23.37 23.60
N SER A 608 11.59 22.49 22.85
CA SER A 608 11.51 21.05 23.12
C SER A 608 12.18 20.66 24.44
N GLU A 609 13.31 21.28 24.77
CA GLU A 609 14.02 21.08 26.02
C GLU A 609 13.26 21.70 27.20
N GLY A 610 12.72 22.92 27.04
CA GLY A 610 11.88 23.58 28.04
C GLY A 610 10.63 22.77 28.38
N ALA A 611 9.91 22.28 27.38
CA ALA A 611 8.73 21.42 27.59
C ALA A 611 9.08 20.13 28.34
N TYR A 612 10.21 19.50 27.98
CA TYR A 612 10.67 18.31 28.70
C TYR A 612 11.09 18.63 30.15
N MET A 613 11.71 19.78 30.39
CA MET A 613 12.04 20.23 31.76
C MET A 613 10.80 20.49 32.60
N VAL A 614 9.75 21.11 32.04
CA VAL A 614 8.47 21.29 32.74
C VAL A 614 7.90 19.93 33.17
N TRP A 615 7.96 18.94 32.27
CA TRP A 615 7.54 17.58 32.58
C TRP A 615 8.38 16.92 33.69
N LEU A 616 9.71 17.09 33.67
CA LEU A 616 10.59 16.57 34.71
C LEU A 616 10.31 17.20 36.08
N VAL A 617 10.18 18.53 36.14
CA VAL A 617 9.85 19.26 37.37
C VAL A 617 8.49 18.87 37.91
N ARG A 618 7.50 18.66 37.03
CA ARG A 618 6.21 18.10 37.44
C ARG A 618 6.36 16.71 38.03
N ASN A 619 7.19 15.84 37.46
CA ASN A 619 7.38 14.48 38.00
C ASN A 619 8.10 14.50 39.34
N GLU A 620 9.11 15.35 39.52
CA GLU A 620 9.75 15.59 40.82
C GLU A 620 8.72 16.02 41.86
N ARG A 621 7.90 17.03 41.52
CA ARG A 621 6.81 17.52 42.36
C ARG A 621 5.80 16.45 42.74
N VAL A 622 5.22 15.77 41.75
CA VAL A 622 4.05 14.90 41.93
C VAL A 622 4.43 13.49 42.39
N VAL A 623 5.54 12.94 41.85
CA VAL A 623 5.92 11.54 42.05
C VAL A 623 6.99 11.38 43.12
N GLN A 624 8.01 12.25 43.16
CA GLN A 624 9.10 12.13 44.14
C GLN A 624 8.75 12.81 45.46
N ASN A 625 8.12 13.98 45.39
CA ASN A 625 7.83 14.81 46.56
C ASN A 625 6.34 14.79 46.96
N GLU A 626 5.52 13.97 46.30
CA GLU A 626 4.09 13.75 46.64
C GLU A 626 3.23 15.03 46.71
N ASN A 627 3.62 16.09 46.00
CA ASN A 627 3.06 17.44 46.03
C ASN A 627 3.27 18.21 47.34
N ASP A 628 4.29 17.86 48.12
CA ASP A 628 4.76 18.65 49.25
C ASP A 628 5.31 20.01 48.76
N LYS A 629 4.55 21.07 49.05
CA LYS A 629 4.87 22.46 48.64
C LYS A 629 6.20 22.96 49.21
N THR A 630 6.64 22.43 50.36
CA THR A 630 7.91 22.84 51.00
C THR A 630 9.13 22.36 50.22
N LYS A 631 8.96 21.30 49.41
CA LYS A 631 10.00 20.69 48.59
C LYS A 631 9.99 21.18 47.14
N TYR A 632 9.27 22.26 46.84
CA TYR A 632 9.26 22.82 45.49
C TYR A 632 10.60 23.50 45.23
N ALA A 633 11.25 23.14 44.12
CA ALA A 633 12.48 23.78 43.71
C ALA A 633 12.27 25.29 43.48
N ALA A 634 13.20 26.10 43.98
CA ALA A 634 13.15 27.55 43.84
C ALA A 634 13.20 27.96 42.35
N PRO A 635 12.46 29.01 41.92
CA PRO A 635 12.44 29.46 40.53
C PRO A 635 13.83 29.69 39.93
N ALA A 636 14.74 30.32 40.67
CA ALA A 636 16.11 30.58 40.21
C ALA A 636 16.88 29.29 39.90
N ALA A 637 16.74 28.26 40.74
CA ALA A 637 17.37 26.96 40.51
C ALA A 637 16.82 26.27 39.26
N LEU A 638 15.51 26.41 38.97
CA LEU A 638 14.89 25.84 37.77
C LEU A 638 15.34 26.53 36.47
N LYS A 639 15.48 27.86 36.49
CA LYS A 639 16.06 28.62 35.39
C LYS A 639 17.48 28.16 35.09
N GLU A 640 18.28 27.98 36.15
CA GLU A 640 19.66 27.52 36.01
C GLU A 640 19.77 26.06 35.53
N ARG A 641 18.85 25.18 35.95
CA ARG A 641 18.75 23.81 35.40
C ARG A 641 18.51 23.83 33.89
N LEU A 642 17.64 24.72 33.38
CA LEU A 642 17.43 24.88 31.93
C LEU A 642 18.69 25.40 31.23
N ARG A 643 19.34 26.45 31.77
CA ARG A 643 20.60 26.98 31.21
C ARG A 643 21.72 25.94 31.20
N ALA A 644 21.89 25.18 32.27
CA ALA A 644 22.85 24.08 32.35
C ALA A 644 22.59 23.02 31.27
N GLN A 645 21.33 22.69 31.00
CA GLN A 645 20.95 21.76 29.94
C GLN A 645 21.28 22.30 28.54
N LEU A 646 21.02 23.59 28.29
CA LEU A 646 21.37 24.25 27.04
C LEU A 646 22.89 24.36 26.86
N ARG A 647 23.64 24.67 27.91
CA ARG A 647 25.12 24.63 27.93
C ARG A 647 25.66 23.27 27.52
N ARG A 648 25.16 22.19 28.13
CA ARG A 648 25.55 20.81 27.75
C ARG A 648 25.27 20.55 26.27
N ARG A 649 24.13 21.02 25.74
CA ARG A 649 23.80 20.88 24.32
C ARG A 649 24.74 21.68 23.42
N HIS A 650 25.08 22.91 23.81
CA HIS A 650 26.05 23.75 23.12
C HIS A 650 27.44 23.09 23.08
N THR A 651 27.92 22.52 24.19
CA THR A 651 29.19 21.78 24.22
C THR A 651 29.17 20.59 23.25
N ILE A 652 28.08 19.80 23.24
CA ILE A 652 27.94 18.68 22.31
C ILE A 652 27.95 19.16 20.85
N ASP A 653 27.25 20.25 20.54
CA ASP A 653 27.22 20.81 19.19
C ASP A 653 28.62 21.30 18.76
N LYS A 654 29.38 21.95 19.65
CA LYS A 654 30.79 22.33 19.43
C LYS A 654 31.67 21.10 19.17
N THR A 655 31.55 20.04 19.96
CA THR A 655 32.31 18.79 19.70
C THR A 655 31.94 18.17 18.35
N MET A 656 30.67 18.23 17.96
CA MET A 656 30.18 17.67 16.70
C MET A 656 30.63 18.44 15.45
N THR A 657 31.40 19.54 15.56
CA THR A 657 31.98 20.23 14.39
C THR A 657 33.27 19.58 13.89
N ASP A 658 33.87 18.67 14.66
CA ASP A 658 35.08 17.96 14.26
C ASP A 658 34.81 17.00 13.08
N LYS A 659 35.22 17.42 11.89
CA LYS A 659 35.12 16.63 10.66
C LYS A 659 35.99 15.37 10.69
N ARG A 660 37.10 15.35 11.44
CA ARG A 660 37.98 14.18 11.56
C ARG A 660 37.28 13.09 12.35
N GLN A 661 36.60 13.45 13.43
CA GLN A 661 35.89 12.49 14.29
C GLN A 661 34.54 12.05 13.72
N PHE A 662 33.78 12.96 13.09
CA PHE A 662 32.39 12.70 12.70
C PHE A 662 32.12 12.65 11.19
N GLY A 663 33.10 12.97 10.34
CA GLY A 663 33.01 12.89 8.88
C GLY A 663 31.76 13.60 8.32
N VAL A 664 30.97 12.87 7.53
CA VAL A 664 29.70 13.37 6.95
C VAL A 664 28.61 13.69 7.97
N LYS A 665 28.77 13.31 9.24
CA LYS A 665 27.84 13.62 10.33
C LYS A 665 28.22 14.88 11.11
N ALA A 666 29.38 15.48 10.81
CA ALA A 666 29.81 16.71 11.46
C ALA A 666 28.84 17.87 11.16
N ILE A 667 28.60 18.71 12.16
CA ILE A 667 27.82 19.94 12.02
C ILE A 667 28.76 21.04 11.52
N LEU A 668 28.29 21.90 10.62
CA LEU A 668 29.09 23.05 10.19
C LEU A 668 29.28 24.02 11.36
N GLN A 669 30.51 24.51 11.56
CA GLN A 669 30.83 25.49 12.61
C GLN A 669 29.91 26.71 12.53
N ALA A 670 29.71 27.27 11.33
CA ALA A 670 28.78 28.37 11.10
C ALA A 670 27.35 28.08 11.59
N THR A 671 26.85 26.84 11.43
CA THR A 671 25.53 26.46 11.94
C THR A 671 25.49 26.46 13.48
N VAL A 672 26.58 26.05 14.14
CA VAL A 672 26.70 26.08 15.60
C VAL A 672 26.73 27.53 16.08
N ASP A 673 27.59 28.36 15.47
CA ASP A 673 27.73 29.77 15.82
C ASP A 673 26.39 30.50 15.64
N ASP A 674 25.73 30.34 14.49
CA ASP A 674 24.39 30.88 14.23
C ASP A 674 23.34 30.34 15.22
N THR A 675 23.44 29.08 15.66
CA THR A 675 22.50 28.52 16.63
C THR A 675 22.71 29.10 18.03
N TRP A 676 23.94 29.39 18.45
CA TRP A 676 24.25 29.72 19.84
C TRP A 676 24.65 31.19 20.05
N HIS A 677 24.65 32.03 19.00
CA HIS A 677 24.93 33.46 19.12
C HIS A 677 24.02 34.17 20.15
N HIS A 678 24.57 35.13 20.89
CA HIS A 678 23.85 35.92 21.91
C HIS A 678 23.06 35.12 22.98
N THR A 679 23.46 33.87 23.28
CA THR A 679 22.79 33.07 24.33
C THR A 679 23.35 33.26 25.74
N ASP A 680 24.42 34.05 25.90
CA ASP A 680 25.19 34.26 27.14
C ASP A 680 25.20 33.04 28.08
N LEU A 681 25.73 31.94 27.54
CA LEU A 681 25.86 30.65 28.21
C LEU A 681 27.29 30.41 28.73
N GLU A 682 28.20 31.38 28.61
CA GLU A 682 29.64 31.19 28.87
C GLU A 682 30.11 31.70 30.25
N ARG A 683 29.21 32.21 31.11
CA ARG A 683 29.56 32.59 32.48
C ARG A 683 29.16 31.55 33.53
N THR A 684 30.16 31.15 34.31
CA THR A 684 30.17 30.42 35.60
C THR A 684 30.25 28.88 35.59
N ALA A 685 30.90 28.41 36.66
CA ALA A 685 31.73 27.21 36.82
C ALA A 685 31.01 25.85 36.69
N HIS A 686 31.81 24.78 36.82
CA HIS A 686 31.49 23.36 36.63
C HIS A 686 30.04 22.95 36.89
N PRO A 687 29.49 22.00 36.09
CA PRO A 687 28.14 21.51 36.31
C PRO A 687 28.01 20.94 37.72
N PRO A 688 27.02 21.36 38.55
CA PRO A 688 26.72 20.63 39.77
C PRO A 688 26.37 19.19 39.40
N ASN A 689 26.93 18.23 40.14
CA ASN A 689 26.74 16.79 39.94
C ASN A 689 25.27 16.33 40.09
N ASP A 690 24.34 17.22 40.43
CA ASP A 690 22.94 16.93 40.71
C ASP A 690 22.00 17.38 39.57
N VAL A 691 22.25 16.91 38.34
CA VAL A 691 21.14 16.79 37.37
C VAL A 691 20.64 15.36 37.49
N PRO A 692 19.44 15.10 38.06
CA PRO A 692 18.91 13.77 38.15
C PRO A 692 18.83 13.19 36.72
N GLN A 693 19.74 12.27 36.38
CA GLN A 693 19.70 11.61 35.08
C GLN A 693 18.42 10.77 34.93
N GLN A 694 17.75 10.46 36.04
CA GLN A 694 16.44 9.82 36.10
C GLN A 694 15.67 10.32 37.34
N ALA A 695 14.76 11.28 37.18
CA ALA A 695 13.62 11.34 38.10
C ALA A 695 12.86 10.02 37.95
N ARG A 696 12.48 9.35 39.04
CA ARG A 696 11.74 8.08 39.00
C ARG A 696 10.48 8.28 38.15
N VAL A 697 10.51 7.82 36.92
CA VAL A 697 9.32 7.72 36.07
C VAL A 697 8.63 6.43 36.50
N LEU A 698 7.32 6.47 36.74
CA LEU A 698 6.51 5.26 36.92
C LEU A 698 6.52 4.42 35.64
N SER A 699 7.61 3.69 35.42
CA SER A 699 7.78 2.66 34.39
C SER A 699 8.31 1.42 35.08
N GLY A 700 7.39 0.51 35.42
CA GLY A 700 7.72 -0.82 35.96
C GLY A 700 7.64 -0.90 37.48
N LEU A 701 6.42 -1.05 37.99
CA LEU A 701 6.08 -1.77 39.21
C LEU A 701 4.61 -2.17 38.97
N LEU A 702 4.31 -3.47 39.05
CA LEU A 702 3.18 -4.18 38.42
C LEU A 702 3.47 -4.60 36.97
N ASP A 703 4.37 -5.58 36.84
CA ASP A 703 4.17 -6.68 35.91
C ASP A 703 3.09 -7.63 36.48
#